data_AF-A0A521WRS7-F1
#
_entry.id   AF-A0A521WRS7-F1
#
_cell.length_a   1.000
_cell.length_b   1.000
_cell.length_c   1.000
_cell.angle_alpha   90.00
_cell.angle_beta   90.00
_cell.angle_gamma   90.00
#
_symmetry.space_group_name_H-M   'P 1'
#
loop_
_entity.id
_entity.type
_entity.pdbx_description
1 polymer ?
#
loop_
_entity_poly.entity_id
_entity_poly.type
_entity_poly.pdbx_seq_one_letter_code
_entity_poly.pdbx_strand_id
1 'polypeptide(L)'
;MNHITMKPSIVQKTAFIILASIAIFAGAWFSIDAVQISFNTSSITADAAGGCGGCGHGSWVWNYTVQRDGGGGGGGGGGGGGYAPSCVLSVSGNPISPGQGVTLSWITSGVTSVSIDNGVGSVVVDGSTLIAPSVTTTYTLTGTGPNGTVICDQTVIVVVPPTPVCSADLSKDHLIWSTTNATSVTINTLTPGSPVVPAPYGLSGSHNFIPPLGAGTHSYNLVATGPGGTVLCAVTVTITPEPAPTCTLSANPTSITGGGSSTLSWTTTNTTSISINQGIGGVEKSGSTSVSPTASTVYTLTATGPGGTVTCAQGITVTPPPPPVCMLDFSPTSISWTTTNATSLTLVSTTGSPAIPSPALDGSYNFNPNLGVGTHSYTLTATGAGGSVICIGTIHIDPPPSTPACTLDANPASIITGASSILSWTTANATSFSIDQGVGSLSTANGSVTVSPTVTKTYTLTATGAGGTVTCQKTITVSANPPPTCSLTASASTILSGGSATLSWTTANATSVSIAPGIGAVATNGSRSVSPSSTTTYVLTATGPGGTVTCQKIITVTVSPMPVCSLDLSKDQISWTTTNATAVTITPTTASPTIPGPQALSGFFNFVPALGVGTHTYSLTATGPGGTVLCGVNVTVTPNPAPTCTLNANPTTIAPGGSSALSWTTTNATSVVITQGIGSVTLNGSTSVSPTTSKTYALTATGPGGSVTCQQTVVVTPPATPACTLTATPSSVNAGDASALSWTTTNALSASIDHGVGAVTPVISGATAVSVSSTVTYTMTVTSPFGATNTCQTTITVTTPGPACTITVSRSSINTGQSVTVSWTSVNATSGSITGGVGSVSPVSGGSIDLFPPSDTTYVGTFTGPNGTVSCQKTVTVAPTGCTTNCGGGLNPPNVVLYKQPSNQPLAFISLSQIPYTGFDAGPALTMLFWLAIGLFSALIAYIVAGKRGIRFVMGYANTTPHARPETPAERHEHAREEVYGTPYPTPDALATHQARVVSPTKTEEVFIPVEQLLTSVVPVAPSRSPVPAVDGIPNIADVIESRAHAAGVLMSPEAVTLATSISTDRAESLRVFGNILNEAVRTIPRENGWIMLTTDRFADLANKDQGVRIAPPTASAFPIATPVSAPVDVVVKSPVDSVAASQFASAVVSGNRDVAFSVMRSFEHDGMSPTALMTSTAVALDTLYRTRKDNRPAVDTTLADSASHLSDEQLAHLVNVFTHSLDTVYASPFTGVKLALAQAFEVVG
;
A
#
# COMPACT_ATOMS: atom_id res chain seq x y z
N MET A 1 15.60 35.71 30.39
CA MET A 1 15.66 35.69 31.87
C MET A 1 14.38 35.04 32.40
N ASN A 2 14.48 34.36 33.55
CA ASN A 2 13.45 34.14 34.58
C ASN A 2 12.08 33.54 34.19
N HIS A 3 11.98 32.20 34.25
CA HIS A 3 11.26 31.40 35.28
C HIS A 3 10.00 31.95 36.02
N ILE A 4 9.13 30.99 36.43
CA ILE A 4 8.23 30.96 37.64
C ILE A 4 6.89 31.75 37.54
N THR A 5 5.67 31.26 37.89
CA THR A 5 5.12 29.91 38.27
C THR A 5 3.58 29.82 38.16
N MET A 6 3.06 28.59 37.96
CA MET A 6 1.83 27.95 38.52
C MET A 6 0.38 28.48 38.31
N LYS A 7 -0.43 27.62 37.65
CA LYS A 7 -1.78 27.05 38.00
C LYS A 7 -2.56 27.60 39.23
N PRO A 8 -3.93 27.56 39.28
CA PRO A 8 -4.72 26.34 38.91
C PRO A 8 -6.18 26.47 38.36
N SER A 9 -6.74 25.29 38.01
CA SER A 9 -8.14 24.81 38.26
C SER A 9 -9.20 24.70 37.13
N ILE A 10 -10.03 23.64 37.24
CA ILE A 10 -11.48 23.50 36.90
C ILE A 10 -11.98 23.12 35.46
N VAL A 11 -12.44 21.85 35.34
CA VAL A 11 -13.76 21.33 34.79
C VAL A 11 -14.09 21.26 33.27
N GLN A 12 -14.40 20.01 32.79
CA GLN A 12 -15.38 19.54 31.74
C GLN A 12 -15.42 20.18 30.33
N LYS A 13 -15.95 19.62 29.21
CA LYS A 13 -16.57 18.34 28.75
C LYS A 13 -16.38 18.26 27.20
N THR A 14 -16.21 17.12 26.52
CA THR A 14 -17.27 16.34 25.80
C THR A 14 -18.19 17.20 24.88
N ALA A 15 -18.42 16.98 23.57
CA ALA A 15 -17.86 16.08 22.53
C ALA A 15 -18.31 16.52 21.10
N PHE A 16 -18.04 15.72 20.06
CA PHE A 16 -18.54 15.77 18.66
C PHE A 16 -18.98 14.33 18.27
N ILE A 17 -19.85 14.00 17.30
CA ILE A 17 -20.42 14.62 16.08
C ILE A 17 -21.94 14.21 15.99
N ILE A 18 -22.86 14.88 15.28
CA ILE A 18 -23.44 14.60 13.93
C ILE A 18 -24.59 15.65 13.81
N LEU A 19 -24.54 16.70 12.97
CA LEU A 19 -24.97 16.81 11.55
C LEU A 19 -26.48 16.52 11.29
N ALA A 20 -27.25 17.25 10.45
CA ALA A 20 -27.07 18.55 9.79
C ALA A 20 -28.37 19.04 9.07
N SER A 21 -28.56 20.37 8.96
CA SER A 21 -28.98 21.14 7.74
C SER A 21 -30.32 20.88 6.99
N ILE A 22 -30.96 21.82 6.26
CA ILE A 22 -30.83 23.29 6.00
C ILE A 22 -32.15 23.79 5.37
N ALA A 23 -32.56 25.06 5.60
CA ALA A 23 -33.32 26.00 4.71
C ALA A 23 -34.20 26.99 5.52
N ILE A 24 -34.46 28.26 5.13
CA ILE A 24 -33.88 29.14 4.08
C ILE A 24 -34.01 30.63 4.52
N PHE A 25 -32.92 31.40 4.39
CA PHE A 25 -32.75 32.87 4.28
C PHE A 25 -33.37 33.93 5.24
N ALA A 26 -32.47 34.87 5.56
CA ALA A 26 -32.66 36.32 5.77
C ALA A 26 -33.28 36.86 7.09
N GLY A 27 -32.42 37.48 7.91
CA GLY A 27 -32.80 38.28 9.09
C GLY A 27 -31.55 38.78 9.82
N ALA A 28 -31.51 40.07 10.18
CA ALA A 28 -30.31 40.75 10.69
C ALA A 28 -30.26 40.84 12.24
N TRP A 29 -29.04 40.83 12.78
CA TRP A 29 -28.58 41.57 13.98
C TRP A 29 -29.20 41.28 15.39
N PHE A 30 -28.30 40.98 16.34
CA PHE A 30 -28.33 41.30 17.79
C PHE A 30 -29.45 40.82 18.75
N SER A 31 -29.03 39.92 19.67
CA SER A 31 -29.22 39.97 21.14
C SER A 31 -30.52 39.53 21.87
N ILE A 32 -30.26 38.88 23.04
CA ILE A 32 -31.04 38.80 24.31
C ILE A 32 -32.02 37.61 24.54
N ASP A 33 -31.59 36.75 25.49
CA ASP A 33 -32.28 35.97 26.56
C ASP A 33 -33.36 34.87 26.37
N ALA A 34 -33.28 33.93 27.34
CA ALA A 34 -34.31 33.09 27.97
C ALA A 34 -34.72 31.69 27.41
N VAL A 35 -34.37 30.64 28.17
CA VAL A 35 -35.27 29.64 28.86
C VAL A 35 -36.47 29.03 28.08
N GLN A 36 -36.81 27.72 28.08
CA GLN A 36 -36.28 26.39 28.48
C GLN A 36 -37.29 25.32 27.91
N ILE A 37 -36.90 24.02 27.83
CA ILE A 37 -37.73 22.78 27.94
C ILE A 37 -39.20 22.82 27.37
N SER A 38 -39.64 22.20 26.25
CA SER A 38 -39.37 20.95 25.50
C SER A 38 -40.31 19.73 25.80
N PHE A 39 -40.38 18.78 24.85
CA PHE A 39 -41.06 17.44 24.87
C PHE A 39 -42.58 17.37 24.47
N ASN A 40 -43.18 16.25 24.00
CA ASN A 40 -42.74 15.09 23.18
C ASN A 40 -43.93 14.11 22.83
N THR A 41 -44.01 13.54 21.61
CA THR A 41 -44.74 12.28 21.20
C THR A 41 -46.29 12.14 21.40
N SER A 42 -47.10 11.40 20.61
CA SER A 42 -46.92 10.72 19.29
C SER A 42 -48.21 10.05 18.73
N SER A 43 -48.28 9.84 17.40
CA SER A 43 -49.03 8.75 16.67
C SER A 43 -50.59 8.84 16.59
N ILE A 44 -51.37 8.21 15.69
CA ILE A 44 -51.26 6.99 14.82
C ILE A 44 -51.94 7.20 13.41
N THR A 45 -51.73 6.24 12.47
CA THR A 45 -52.24 5.95 11.09
C THR A 45 -53.70 6.31 10.67
N ALA A 46 -54.17 6.21 9.39
CA ALA A 46 -53.59 6.27 8.01
C ALA A 46 -54.69 6.05 6.91
N ASP A 47 -54.33 6.39 5.66
CA ASP A 47 -54.69 5.74 4.36
C ASP A 47 -56.04 5.92 3.60
N ALA A 48 -55.90 5.79 2.25
CA ALA A 48 -56.82 5.28 1.22
C ALA A 48 -57.86 6.15 0.41
N ALA A 49 -57.81 5.93 -0.92
CA ALA A 49 -58.91 5.87 -1.91
C ALA A 49 -59.58 7.14 -2.52
N GLY A 50 -58.96 7.68 -3.59
CA GLY A 50 -59.44 7.59 -4.99
C GLY A 50 -60.76 8.24 -5.49
N GLY A 51 -60.68 8.99 -6.61
CA GLY A 51 -61.82 9.49 -7.41
C GLY A 51 -61.38 10.15 -8.74
N CYS A 52 -62.25 10.27 -9.76
CA CYS A 52 -61.86 10.64 -11.13
C CYS A 52 -62.73 11.74 -11.79
N GLY A 53 -62.16 12.47 -12.76
CA GLY A 53 -62.89 12.95 -13.96
C GLY A 53 -62.75 14.43 -14.37
N GLY A 54 -62.64 14.67 -15.69
CA GLY A 54 -63.21 15.88 -16.32
C GLY A 54 -62.26 16.91 -16.99
N CYS A 55 -62.55 17.20 -18.26
CA CYS A 55 -62.08 18.23 -19.21
C CYS A 55 -61.86 19.68 -18.66
N GLY A 56 -61.21 20.62 -19.35
CA GLY A 56 -60.53 20.63 -20.67
C GLY A 56 -60.61 22.00 -21.40
N HIS A 57 -59.62 22.35 -22.23
CA HIS A 57 -59.42 23.63 -22.97
C HIS A 57 -59.09 24.89 -22.12
N GLY A 58 -58.25 25.85 -22.54
CA GLY A 58 -57.25 25.85 -23.63
C GLY A 58 -56.71 27.25 -24.03
N SER A 59 -55.40 27.35 -24.33
CA SER A 59 -54.73 28.09 -25.45
C SER A 59 -55.16 29.54 -25.85
N TRP A 60 -54.31 30.56 -26.09
CA TRP A 60 -52.88 30.68 -26.52
C TRP A 60 -52.20 31.94 -25.88
N VAL A 61 -50.98 31.87 -25.29
CA VAL A 61 -49.62 32.22 -25.84
C VAL A 61 -49.34 33.71 -26.16
N TRP A 62 -48.29 34.31 -25.55
CA TRP A 62 -47.10 34.92 -26.21
C TRP A 62 -46.05 35.52 -25.21
N ASN A 63 -44.94 36.03 -25.75
CA ASN A 63 -43.60 36.18 -25.17
C ASN A 63 -43.31 37.41 -24.26
N TYR A 64 -42.44 37.18 -23.26
CA TYR A 64 -41.13 37.83 -23.05
C TYR A 64 -41.01 39.39 -22.90
N THR A 65 -41.04 39.84 -21.64
CA THR A 65 -40.13 40.84 -21.00
C THR A 65 -40.18 42.35 -21.29
N VAL A 66 -39.78 43.10 -20.24
CA VAL A 66 -39.29 44.51 -20.17
C VAL A 66 -40.29 45.64 -20.47
N GLN A 67 -40.68 46.40 -19.44
CA GLN A 67 -40.24 47.80 -19.26
C GLN A 67 -40.62 48.37 -17.86
N ARG A 68 -40.10 49.55 -17.55
CA ARG A 68 -40.17 50.25 -16.25
C ARG A 68 -41.15 51.42 -16.23
N ASP A 69 -41.48 51.83 -15.00
CA ASP A 69 -41.80 53.19 -14.52
C ASP A 69 -42.86 54.07 -15.23
N GLY A 70 -43.85 54.52 -14.45
CA GLY A 70 -44.39 55.89 -14.58
C GLY A 70 -45.87 56.03 -14.98
N GLY A 71 -46.59 56.91 -14.26
CA GLY A 71 -47.97 57.33 -14.54
C GLY A 71 -48.97 56.91 -13.46
N GLY A 72 -49.89 57.80 -13.07
CA GLY A 72 -50.88 57.50 -12.03
C GLY A 72 -52.02 58.51 -11.89
N GLY A 73 -52.93 58.24 -10.96
CA GLY A 73 -54.09 59.09 -10.59
C GLY A 73 -55.38 58.75 -11.36
N GLY A 74 -56.54 58.67 -10.69
CA GLY A 74 -57.82 58.56 -11.43
C GLY A 74 -59.13 58.07 -10.80
N GLY A 75 -59.25 57.79 -9.49
CA GLY A 75 -60.51 57.82 -8.70
C GLY A 75 -61.77 56.97 -9.05
N GLY A 76 -62.51 56.55 -8.01
CA GLY A 76 -63.99 56.70 -8.01
C GLY A 76 -64.92 55.48 -7.85
N GLY A 77 -64.99 54.87 -6.65
CA GLY A 77 -66.18 54.13 -6.14
C GLY A 77 -66.51 52.75 -6.74
N GLY A 78 -67.28 51.88 -6.07
CA GLY A 78 -67.71 51.93 -4.66
C GLY A 78 -68.82 50.92 -4.29
N GLY A 79 -68.71 50.29 -3.12
CA GLY A 79 -69.83 49.68 -2.35
C GLY A 79 -70.39 48.32 -2.81
N GLY A 80 -70.10 47.25 -2.06
CA GLY A 80 -70.72 45.93 -2.25
C GLY A 80 -70.15 44.87 -1.29
N GLY A 81 -70.58 44.88 -0.03
CA GLY A 81 -69.98 44.05 1.03
C GLY A 81 -70.60 42.65 1.16
N GLY A 82 -69.76 41.62 1.20
CA GLY A 82 -70.08 40.31 1.78
C GLY A 82 -69.42 40.19 3.17
N TYR A 83 -70.14 39.63 4.14
CA TYR A 83 -69.65 39.58 5.53
C TYR A 83 -68.49 38.58 5.69
N ALA A 84 -67.48 38.97 6.48
CA ALA A 84 -66.40 38.08 6.89
C ALA A 84 -66.95 36.98 7.83
N PRO A 85 -66.39 35.76 7.79
CA PRO A 85 -66.85 34.66 8.64
C PRO A 85 -66.65 34.97 10.14
N SER A 86 -67.56 34.46 10.97
CA SER A 86 -67.52 34.60 12.42
C SER A 86 -67.76 33.27 13.13
N CYS A 87 -67.24 33.14 14.35
CA CYS A 87 -67.51 32.01 15.24
C CYS A 87 -67.70 32.49 16.68
N VAL A 88 -68.29 31.63 17.50
CA VAL A 88 -68.28 31.71 18.96
C VAL A 88 -68.08 30.29 19.50
N LEU A 89 -67.12 30.12 20.40
CA LEU A 89 -66.87 28.88 21.15
C LEU A 89 -67.14 29.15 22.64
N SER A 90 -67.76 28.21 23.33
CA SER A 90 -68.22 28.38 24.72
C SER A 90 -68.18 27.06 25.49
N VAL A 91 -68.18 27.10 26.81
CA VAL A 91 -68.17 25.90 27.68
C VAL A 91 -69.19 26.04 28.81
N SER A 92 -69.88 24.94 29.16
CA SER A 92 -71.00 24.91 30.10
C SER A 92 -70.63 25.05 31.58
N GLY A 93 -69.35 24.96 31.93
CA GLY A 93 -68.84 25.05 33.30
C GLY A 93 -67.33 25.17 33.32
N ASN A 94 -66.80 26.13 34.07
CA ASN A 94 -65.39 26.50 34.08
C ASN A 94 -65.12 27.44 35.29
N PRO A 95 -64.17 27.17 36.20
CA PRO A 95 -63.26 26.02 36.26
C PRO A 95 -63.93 24.70 36.69
N ILE A 96 -63.17 23.60 36.58
CA ILE A 96 -63.56 22.23 36.97
C ILE A 96 -62.43 21.46 37.69
N SER A 97 -62.74 20.29 38.23
CA SER A 97 -61.73 19.35 38.75
C SER A 97 -61.13 18.46 37.64
N PRO A 98 -59.92 17.89 37.81
CA PRO A 98 -59.29 17.03 36.80
C PRO A 98 -60.16 15.88 36.31
N GLY A 99 -60.37 15.78 35.00
CA GLY A 99 -61.12 14.69 34.37
C GLY A 99 -62.64 14.79 34.52
N GLN A 100 -63.16 15.89 35.04
CA GLN A 100 -64.59 16.16 35.12
C GLN A 100 -65.14 16.58 33.74
N GLY A 101 -66.22 15.96 33.29
CA GLY A 101 -66.83 16.26 32.00
C GLY A 101 -67.59 17.60 31.97
N VAL A 102 -67.40 18.37 30.90
CA VAL A 102 -68.11 19.63 30.59
C VAL A 102 -68.47 19.68 29.10
N THR A 103 -69.55 20.39 28.77
CA THR A 103 -69.98 20.53 27.37
C THR A 103 -69.34 21.76 26.74
N LEU A 104 -68.59 21.56 25.66
CA LEU A 104 -68.08 22.59 24.77
C LEU A 104 -69.10 22.80 23.64
N SER A 105 -69.49 24.03 23.35
CA SER A 105 -70.58 24.38 22.42
C SER A 105 -70.18 25.54 21.51
N TRP A 106 -70.54 25.48 20.22
CA TRP A 106 -70.18 26.48 19.22
C TRP A 106 -71.29 26.79 18.23
N ILE A 107 -71.24 28.02 17.71
CA ILE A 107 -72.05 28.51 16.59
C ILE A 107 -71.12 29.29 15.65
N THR A 108 -71.30 29.15 14.33
CA THR A 108 -70.49 29.80 13.31
C THR A 108 -71.34 30.39 12.18
N SER A 109 -70.79 31.35 11.44
CA SER A 109 -71.51 32.02 10.35
C SER A 109 -70.55 32.40 9.21
N GLY A 110 -71.02 32.30 7.97
CA GLY A 110 -70.21 32.53 6.77
C GLY A 110 -69.20 31.41 6.45
N VAL A 111 -69.22 30.30 7.19
CA VAL A 111 -68.32 29.14 7.01
C VAL A 111 -69.07 27.92 6.48
N THR A 112 -68.34 27.04 5.79
CA THR A 112 -68.83 25.80 5.16
C THR A 112 -68.30 24.53 5.83
N SER A 113 -67.23 24.64 6.61
CA SER A 113 -66.64 23.53 7.38
C SER A 113 -66.04 24.05 8.67
N VAL A 114 -66.13 23.27 9.75
CA VAL A 114 -65.59 23.62 11.07
C VAL A 114 -64.81 22.44 11.65
N SER A 115 -63.73 22.71 12.37
CA SER A 115 -63.02 21.73 13.19
C SER A 115 -62.60 22.35 14.52
N ILE A 116 -62.39 21.50 15.53
CA ILE A 116 -61.86 21.86 16.84
C ILE A 116 -60.63 21.00 17.12
N ASP A 117 -59.59 21.60 17.70
CA ASP A 117 -58.35 20.90 18.07
C ASP A 117 -58.51 19.99 19.32
N ASN A 118 -57.39 19.66 19.98
CA ASN A 118 -57.34 18.91 21.25
C ASN A 118 -58.20 17.63 21.29
N GLY A 119 -58.25 16.92 20.15
CA GLY A 119 -58.90 15.61 20.01
C GLY A 119 -60.39 15.63 19.63
N VAL A 120 -61.01 16.81 19.42
CA VAL A 120 -62.43 16.90 19.02
C VAL A 120 -62.62 16.67 17.52
N GLY A 121 -61.74 17.22 16.67
CA GLY A 121 -61.71 16.97 15.23
C GLY A 121 -62.68 17.82 14.41
N SER A 122 -62.94 17.40 13.16
CA SER A 122 -63.91 18.06 12.27
C SER A 122 -65.34 17.86 12.77
N VAL A 123 -66.11 18.95 12.83
CA VAL A 123 -67.45 18.99 13.42
C VAL A 123 -68.46 19.65 12.49
N VAL A 124 -69.74 19.47 12.79
CA VAL A 124 -70.83 20.25 12.18
C VAL A 124 -70.67 21.75 12.50
N VAL A 125 -71.11 22.60 11.58
CA VAL A 125 -70.88 24.06 11.61
C VAL A 125 -71.38 24.73 12.91
N ASP A 126 -72.50 24.25 13.44
CA ASP A 126 -73.04 24.59 14.76
C ASP A 126 -73.23 23.29 15.55
N GLY A 127 -72.85 23.25 16.83
CA GLY A 127 -72.91 22.01 17.60
C GLY A 127 -72.40 22.10 19.02
N SER A 128 -72.34 20.95 19.69
CA SER A 128 -71.71 20.81 21.01
C SER A 128 -71.23 19.37 21.24
N THR A 129 -70.24 19.19 22.11
CA THR A 129 -69.71 17.88 22.54
C THR A 129 -69.25 17.91 23.99
N LEU A 130 -69.17 16.74 24.63
CA LEU A 130 -68.65 16.60 26.00
C LEU A 130 -67.14 16.35 25.97
N ILE A 131 -66.37 17.17 26.69
CA ILE A 131 -64.93 17.04 26.89
C ILE A 131 -64.63 16.90 28.39
N ALA A 132 -63.58 16.17 28.75
CA ALA A 132 -63.19 15.93 30.14
C ALA A 132 -61.68 16.16 30.36
N PRO A 133 -61.20 17.41 30.19
CA PRO A 133 -59.76 17.68 30.28
C PRO A 133 -59.24 17.46 31.71
N SER A 134 -58.08 16.79 31.82
CA SER A 134 -57.42 16.50 33.10
C SER A 134 -56.45 17.60 33.55
N VAL A 135 -56.16 18.56 32.68
CA VAL A 135 -55.35 19.76 32.92
C VAL A 135 -55.96 20.94 32.17
N THR A 136 -55.65 22.18 32.56
CA THR A 136 -56.16 23.38 31.87
C THR A 136 -55.83 23.33 30.38
N THR A 137 -56.86 23.32 29.53
CA THR A 137 -56.72 23.07 28.08
C THR A 137 -57.52 24.10 27.29
N THR A 138 -56.88 24.72 26.29
CA THR A 138 -57.49 25.69 25.38
C THR A 138 -57.91 25.01 24.10
N TYR A 139 -59.21 24.90 23.88
CA TYR A 139 -59.78 24.32 22.66
C TYR A 139 -59.95 25.42 21.61
N THR A 140 -59.40 25.21 20.42
CA THR A 140 -59.43 26.15 19.29
C THR A 140 -60.35 25.63 18.21
N LEU A 141 -61.42 26.36 17.92
CA LEU A 141 -62.30 26.13 16.78
C LEU A 141 -61.79 26.91 15.56
N THR A 142 -61.67 26.24 14.43
CA THR A 142 -61.37 26.84 13.12
C THR A 142 -62.53 26.59 12.17
N GLY A 143 -63.13 27.66 11.63
CA GLY A 143 -64.19 27.62 10.62
C GLY A 143 -63.72 28.18 9.28
N THR A 144 -63.84 27.41 8.21
CA THR A 144 -63.43 27.78 6.83
C THR A 144 -64.65 28.03 5.96
N GLY A 145 -64.66 29.16 5.23
CA GLY A 145 -65.72 29.54 4.29
C GLY A 145 -65.20 30.23 3.03
N PRO A 146 -66.08 30.49 2.05
CA PRO A 146 -65.70 31.15 0.80
C PRO A 146 -65.20 32.59 0.97
N ASN A 147 -65.53 33.24 2.10
CA ASN A 147 -65.06 34.58 2.46
C ASN A 147 -63.81 34.58 3.38
N GLY A 148 -63.17 33.42 3.58
CA GLY A 148 -61.96 33.26 4.39
C GLY A 148 -62.11 32.27 5.55
N THR A 149 -61.15 32.31 6.48
CA THR A 149 -61.13 31.46 7.68
C THR A 149 -61.32 32.32 8.93
N VAL A 150 -62.07 31.81 9.90
CA VAL A 150 -62.19 32.39 11.24
C VAL A 150 -61.75 31.38 12.30
N ILE A 151 -61.18 31.85 13.39
CA ILE A 151 -60.67 31.04 14.49
C ILE A 151 -61.19 31.63 15.81
N CYS A 152 -61.67 30.77 16.71
CA CYS A 152 -62.17 31.14 18.04
C CYS A 152 -61.74 30.10 19.07
N ASP A 153 -61.07 30.51 20.13
CA ASP A 153 -60.57 29.65 21.20
C ASP A 153 -61.36 29.80 22.51
N GLN A 154 -61.34 28.75 23.33
CA GLN A 154 -61.95 28.75 24.67
C GLN A 154 -61.16 27.85 25.63
N THR A 155 -60.71 28.43 26.74
CA THR A 155 -59.91 27.73 27.75
C THR A 155 -60.76 27.13 28.87
N VAL A 156 -60.71 25.81 29.04
CA VAL A 156 -61.28 25.10 30.19
C VAL A 156 -60.20 25.00 31.27
N ILE A 157 -60.41 25.68 32.39
CA ILE A 157 -59.48 25.75 33.51
C ILE A 157 -59.73 24.58 34.47
N VAL A 158 -58.69 23.81 34.74
CA VAL A 158 -58.73 22.70 35.68
C VAL A 158 -58.01 23.11 36.98
N VAL A 159 -58.73 23.08 38.09
CA VAL A 159 -58.25 23.45 39.42
C VAL A 159 -58.17 22.20 40.29
N VAL A 160 -56.96 21.87 40.75
CA VAL A 160 -56.74 20.82 41.74
C VAL A 160 -57.03 21.39 43.14
N PRO A 161 -57.88 20.75 43.98
CA PRO A 161 -58.12 21.23 45.33
C PRO A 161 -56.83 21.12 46.18
N PRO A 162 -56.55 22.09 47.07
CA PRO A 162 -55.31 22.11 47.83
C PRO A 162 -55.23 20.92 48.80
N THR A 163 -54.07 20.27 48.84
CA THR A 163 -53.73 19.27 49.85
C THR A 163 -53.79 19.88 51.25
N PRO A 164 -54.24 19.13 52.27
CA PRO A 164 -54.10 19.57 53.65
C PRO A 164 -52.62 19.70 54.03
N VAL A 165 -52.33 20.63 54.93
CA VAL A 165 -51.00 20.82 55.53
C VAL A 165 -51.17 20.82 57.06
N CYS A 166 -50.30 20.12 57.76
CA CYS A 166 -50.23 20.11 59.22
C CYS A 166 -48.93 20.76 59.72
N SER A 167 -48.95 21.17 60.98
CA SER A 167 -47.77 21.53 61.76
C SER A 167 -47.99 21.14 63.21
N ALA A 168 -46.91 20.77 63.90
CA ALA A 168 -46.93 20.51 65.33
C ALA A 168 -45.57 20.88 65.95
N ASP A 169 -45.58 21.14 67.25
CA ASP A 169 -44.39 21.42 68.06
C ASP A 169 -44.52 20.68 69.40
N LEU A 170 -43.41 20.11 69.87
CA LEU A 170 -43.37 19.16 70.99
C LEU A 170 -42.21 19.51 71.93
N SER A 171 -42.56 19.91 73.15
CA SER A 171 -41.63 20.12 74.25
C SER A 171 -41.78 19.01 75.30
N LYS A 172 -40.98 19.06 76.37
CA LYS A 172 -41.14 18.13 77.52
C LYS A 172 -42.49 18.31 78.22
N ASP A 173 -43.05 19.53 78.20
CA ASP A 173 -44.20 19.91 79.00
C ASP A 173 -45.51 19.93 78.19
N HIS A 174 -45.46 20.02 76.85
CA HIS A 174 -46.64 20.12 75.99
C HIS A 174 -46.41 19.74 74.52
N LEU A 175 -47.49 19.33 73.85
CA LEU A 175 -47.63 19.15 72.40
C LEU A 175 -48.67 20.14 71.86
N ILE A 176 -48.30 20.99 70.90
CA ILE A 176 -49.18 21.96 70.23
C ILE A 176 -49.29 21.60 68.75
N TRP A 177 -50.45 21.81 68.12
CA TRP A 177 -50.63 21.55 66.69
C TRP A 177 -51.61 22.48 65.99
N SER A 178 -51.48 22.56 64.66
CA SER A 178 -52.42 23.22 63.76
C SER A 178 -52.47 22.53 62.39
N THR A 179 -53.60 22.67 61.71
CA THR A 179 -53.81 22.14 60.36
C THR A 179 -54.60 23.13 59.51
N THR A 180 -54.28 23.17 58.21
CA THR A 180 -54.88 24.06 57.22
C THR A 180 -55.35 23.22 56.03
N ASN A 181 -56.55 23.52 55.50
CA ASN A 181 -57.25 22.74 54.46
C ASN A 181 -57.58 21.28 54.85
N ALA A 182 -57.37 20.88 56.11
CA ALA A 182 -57.84 19.63 56.67
C ALA A 182 -59.27 19.76 57.22
N THR A 183 -60.06 18.69 57.11
CA THR A 183 -61.40 18.55 57.69
C THR A 183 -61.43 17.62 58.91
N SER A 184 -60.37 16.84 59.15
CA SER A 184 -60.17 16.10 60.40
C SER A 184 -58.69 15.91 60.72
N VAL A 185 -58.36 15.72 62.01
CA VAL A 185 -57.01 15.34 62.46
C VAL A 185 -57.07 14.22 63.50
N THR A 186 -56.06 13.35 63.51
CA THR A 186 -55.84 12.35 64.57
C THR A 186 -54.37 12.32 65.02
N ILE A 187 -54.13 12.09 66.30
CA ILE A 187 -52.78 12.10 66.92
C ILE A 187 -52.46 10.69 67.43
N ASN A 188 -51.32 10.15 67.01
CA ASN A 188 -50.86 8.81 67.37
C ASN A 188 -49.46 8.85 67.99
N THR A 189 -49.23 8.16 69.10
CA THR A 189 -47.88 7.93 69.66
C THR A 189 -47.07 7.02 68.74
N LEU A 190 -45.84 7.40 68.40
CA LEU A 190 -44.92 6.59 67.59
C LEU A 190 -43.94 5.76 68.44
N THR A 191 -43.38 6.33 69.51
CA THR A 191 -42.43 5.63 70.40
C THR A 191 -43.17 4.89 71.52
N PRO A 192 -43.05 3.54 71.62
CA PRO A 192 -43.68 2.76 72.67
C PRO A 192 -43.33 3.28 74.08
N GLY A 193 -44.33 3.41 74.94
CA GLY A 193 -44.17 3.95 76.29
C GLY A 193 -44.33 5.47 76.41
N SER A 194 -44.53 6.21 75.31
CA SER A 194 -44.90 7.63 75.37
C SER A 194 -46.38 7.79 75.78
N PRO A 195 -46.76 8.80 76.60
CA PRO A 195 -48.15 9.00 77.02
C PRO A 195 -49.11 9.23 75.84
N VAL A 196 -50.25 8.54 75.82
CA VAL A 196 -51.25 8.72 74.75
C VAL A 196 -52.09 9.96 74.99
N VAL A 197 -52.12 10.88 74.02
CA VAL A 197 -53.00 12.06 74.03
C VAL A 197 -54.43 11.62 73.72
N PRO A 198 -55.45 11.94 74.53
CA PRO A 198 -56.83 11.48 74.31
C PRO A 198 -57.59 12.33 73.27
N ALA A 199 -58.47 11.66 72.52
CA ALA A 199 -59.42 12.25 71.57
C ALA A 199 -60.68 12.81 72.29
N PRO A 200 -61.49 13.71 71.67
CA PRO A 200 -61.42 14.21 70.29
C PRO A 200 -60.39 15.33 70.09
N TYR A 201 -59.78 15.36 68.91
CA TYR A 201 -58.77 16.35 68.53
C TYR A 201 -59.40 17.46 67.67
N GLY A 202 -59.17 18.73 68.03
CA GLY A 202 -59.48 19.86 67.17
C GLY A 202 -58.48 19.98 66.01
N LEU A 203 -58.87 20.64 64.91
CA LEU A 203 -57.99 20.90 63.75
C LEU A 203 -56.73 21.70 64.12
N SER A 204 -56.81 22.49 65.19
CA SER A 204 -55.68 22.98 65.97
C SER A 204 -55.96 22.75 67.46
N GLY A 205 -54.90 22.65 68.26
CA GLY A 205 -55.03 22.32 69.69
C GLY A 205 -53.70 22.31 70.43
N SER A 206 -53.79 22.02 71.73
CA SER A 206 -52.66 21.86 72.64
C SER A 206 -52.99 20.82 73.71
N HIS A 207 -51.98 20.07 74.16
CA HIS A 207 -52.05 19.14 75.27
C HIS A 207 -50.80 19.25 76.15
N ASN A 208 -50.99 19.49 77.45
CA ASN A 208 -49.89 19.59 78.42
C ASN A 208 -49.68 18.23 79.12
N PHE A 209 -48.44 17.75 79.16
CA PHE A 209 -48.07 16.51 79.83
C PHE A 209 -47.85 16.75 81.32
N ILE A 210 -48.66 16.11 82.17
CA ILE A 210 -48.55 16.18 83.64
C ILE A 210 -48.62 14.75 84.20
N PRO A 211 -47.53 14.22 84.81
CA PRO A 211 -46.19 14.83 84.90
C PRO A 211 -45.55 15.06 83.51
N PRO A 212 -44.60 16.00 83.40
CA PRO A 212 -43.86 16.23 82.15
C PRO A 212 -43.15 14.98 81.63
N LEU A 213 -42.87 14.97 80.32
CA LEU A 213 -42.17 13.89 79.65
C LEU A 213 -40.77 13.66 80.27
N GLY A 214 -40.46 12.39 80.54
CA GLY A 214 -39.23 11.97 81.20
C GLY A 214 -38.00 12.04 80.29
N ALA A 215 -36.84 11.71 80.85
CA ALA A 215 -35.60 11.64 80.08
C ALA A 215 -35.66 10.49 79.05
N GLY A 216 -35.47 10.81 77.77
CA GLY A 216 -35.68 9.89 76.66
C GLY A 216 -36.18 10.60 75.39
N THR A 217 -36.43 9.83 74.34
CA THR A 217 -36.95 10.33 73.05
C THR A 217 -38.43 10.00 72.91
N HIS A 218 -39.27 11.02 72.77
CA HIS A 218 -40.72 10.92 72.66
C HIS A 218 -41.20 11.45 71.31
N SER A 219 -42.00 10.65 70.60
CA SER A 219 -42.41 10.89 69.22
C SER A 219 -43.91 10.70 69.03
N TYR A 220 -44.53 11.62 68.29
CA TYR A 220 -45.96 11.61 67.95
C TYR A 220 -46.15 11.92 66.47
N ASN A 221 -47.22 11.40 65.86
CA ASN A 221 -47.58 11.66 64.46
C ASN A 221 -49.00 12.19 64.38
N LEU A 222 -49.18 13.29 63.66
CA LEU A 222 -50.48 13.88 63.37
C LEU A 222 -50.89 13.57 61.93
N VAL A 223 -52.04 12.93 61.79
CA VAL A 223 -52.66 12.56 60.51
C VAL A 223 -53.75 13.58 60.21
N ALA A 224 -53.55 14.45 59.23
CA ALA A 224 -54.50 15.48 58.84
C ALA A 224 -55.11 15.16 57.47
N THR A 225 -56.43 15.00 57.41
CA THR A 225 -57.17 14.57 56.22
C THR A 225 -58.09 15.69 55.75
N GLY A 226 -58.16 15.91 54.44
CA GLY A 226 -58.97 16.96 53.80
C GLY A 226 -59.29 16.63 52.33
N PRO A 227 -59.98 17.53 51.60
CA PRO A 227 -60.47 17.25 50.24
C PRO A 227 -59.36 16.93 49.23
N GLY A 228 -58.15 17.47 49.42
CA GLY A 228 -56.97 17.18 48.59
C GLY A 228 -56.17 15.94 49.01
N GLY A 229 -56.61 15.15 50.01
CA GLY A 229 -55.93 13.92 50.46
C GLY A 229 -55.63 13.90 51.97
N THR A 230 -54.58 13.18 52.36
CA THR A 230 -54.11 13.08 53.75
C THR A 230 -52.61 13.35 53.84
N VAL A 231 -52.19 14.10 54.86
CA VAL A 231 -50.80 14.42 55.17
C VAL A 231 -50.43 13.94 56.58
N LEU A 232 -49.14 13.65 56.79
CA LEU A 232 -48.57 13.19 58.06
C LEU A 232 -47.53 14.20 58.56
N CYS A 233 -47.62 14.59 59.83
CA CYS A 233 -46.64 15.42 60.50
C CYS A 233 -46.16 14.73 61.78
N ALA A 234 -44.98 14.11 61.70
CA ALA A 234 -44.32 13.51 62.85
C ALA A 234 -43.41 14.53 63.56
N VAL A 235 -43.55 14.62 64.88
CA VAL A 235 -42.73 15.45 65.77
C VAL A 235 -42.05 14.57 66.80
N THR A 236 -40.84 14.94 67.20
CA THR A 236 -40.01 14.18 68.14
C THR A 236 -39.17 15.12 68.99
N VAL A 237 -39.17 14.89 70.30
CA VAL A 237 -38.33 15.61 71.25
C VAL A 237 -37.47 14.61 72.04
N THR A 238 -36.22 14.95 72.30
CA THR A 238 -35.32 14.16 73.15
C THR A 238 -34.97 14.97 74.39
N ILE A 239 -35.39 14.50 75.56
CA ILE A 239 -35.15 15.14 76.83
C ILE A 239 -33.91 14.51 77.47
N THR A 240 -32.81 15.24 77.49
CA THR A 240 -31.55 14.81 78.12
C THR A 240 -31.54 15.11 79.62
N PRO A 241 -30.99 14.22 80.47
CA PRO A 241 -30.87 14.46 81.90
C PRO A 241 -29.86 15.57 82.23
N GLU A 242 -30.10 16.29 83.33
CA GLU A 242 -29.24 17.38 83.80
C GLU A 242 -27.88 16.86 84.30
N PRO A 243 -26.75 17.52 84.01
CA PRO A 243 -25.43 16.95 84.27
C PRO A 243 -25.12 16.84 85.76
N ALA A 244 -24.71 15.63 86.17
CA ALA A 244 -24.25 15.35 87.53
C ALA A 244 -23.08 16.26 87.95
N PRO A 245 -22.95 16.57 89.26
CA PRO A 245 -21.76 17.26 89.76
C PRO A 245 -20.51 16.41 89.55
N THR A 246 -19.39 17.06 89.29
CA THR A 246 -18.07 16.41 89.28
C THR A 246 -17.17 17.04 90.33
N CYS A 247 -16.25 16.23 90.85
CA CYS A 247 -15.18 16.69 91.72
C CYS A 247 -13.84 16.11 91.28
N THR A 248 -12.79 16.77 91.73
CA THR A 248 -11.42 16.25 91.80
C THR A 248 -10.86 16.66 93.16
N LEU A 249 -10.14 15.76 93.82
CA LEU A 249 -9.33 16.06 94.99
C LEU A 249 -7.97 15.41 94.76
N SER A 250 -6.91 16.18 94.96
CA SER A 250 -5.52 15.78 94.76
C SER A 250 -4.69 16.23 95.95
N ALA A 251 -3.53 15.60 96.18
CA ALA A 251 -2.59 15.98 97.22
C ALA A 251 -1.19 16.08 96.62
N ASN A 252 -0.40 17.09 96.98
CA ASN A 252 0.97 17.22 96.51
C ASN A 252 1.91 17.66 97.64
N PRO A 253 2.90 16.82 98.04
CA PRO A 253 3.11 15.44 97.61
C PRO A 253 2.08 14.46 98.19
N THR A 254 1.74 13.38 97.47
CA THR A 254 0.82 12.32 97.96
C THR A 254 1.43 11.42 99.04
N SER A 255 2.75 11.51 99.27
CA SER A 255 3.46 10.80 100.34
C SER A 255 4.42 11.75 101.04
N ILE A 256 4.50 11.63 102.37
CA ILE A 256 5.34 12.46 103.25
C ILE A 256 5.99 11.59 104.33
N THR A 257 7.05 12.08 104.97
CA THR A 257 7.46 11.58 106.29
C THR A 257 6.57 12.18 107.38
N GLY A 258 6.47 11.51 108.54
CA GLY A 258 5.50 11.87 109.59
C GLY A 258 5.64 13.31 110.08
N GLY A 259 4.58 14.11 109.92
CA GLY A 259 4.56 15.53 110.29
C GLY A 259 5.07 16.49 109.21
N GLY A 260 5.52 15.99 108.05
CA GLY A 260 5.71 16.81 106.85
C GLY A 260 4.38 17.37 106.33
N SER A 261 4.42 18.39 105.46
CA SER A 261 3.22 18.99 104.88
C SER A 261 2.93 18.49 103.45
N SER A 262 1.64 18.44 103.13
CA SER A 262 1.12 18.14 101.79
C SER A 262 -0.04 19.09 101.48
N THR A 263 -0.08 19.63 100.25
CA THR A 263 -1.13 20.54 99.83
C THR A 263 -2.22 19.78 99.10
N LEU A 264 -3.41 19.72 99.73
CA LEU A 264 -4.64 19.26 99.10
C LEU A 264 -5.14 20.34 98.14
N SER A 265 -5.48 19.97 96.91
CA SER A 265 -6.03 20.86 95.88
C SER A 265 -7.23 20.20 95.20
N TRP A 266 -8.32 20.95 95.02
CA TRP A 266 -9.56 20.45 94.44
C TRP A 266 -10.19 21.42 93.44
N THR A 267 -10.98 20.84 92.52
CA THR A 267 -11.90 21.57 91.67
C THR A 267 -13.21 20.81 91.55
N THR A 268 -14.33 21.53 91.44
CA THR A 268 -15.67 20.94 91.28
C THR A 268 -16.51 21.73 90.28
N THR A 269 -17.42 21.05 89.57
CA THR A 269 -18.32 21.66 88.59
C THR A 269 -19.75 21.12 88.74
N ASN A 270 -20.74 21.93 88.31
CA ASN A 270 -22.19 21.68 88.49
C ASN A 270 -22.62 21.52 89.96
N THR A 271 -21.86 22.10 90.89
CA THR A 271 -22.04 22.01 92.35
C THR A 271 -22.60 23.28 92.97
N THR A 272 -23.40 23.12 94.02
CA THR A 272 -23.98 24.17 94.87
C THR A 272 -23.37 24.20 96.28
N SER A 273 -22.89 23.07 96.81
CA SER A 273 -22.17 23.01 98.10
C SER A 273 -21.05 21.97 98.08
N ILE A 274 -19.94 22.26 98.79
CA ILE A 274 -18.74 21.41 98.84
C ILE A 274 -18.19 21.40 100.28
N SER A 275 -17.71 20.25 100.76
CA SER A 275 -16.99 20.11 102.03
C SER A 275 -15.93 19.01 101.97
N ILE A 276 -14.94 19.05 102.86
CA ILE A 276 -13.90 18.02 103.03
C ILE A 276 -13.91 17.53 104.49
N ASN A 277 -13.77 16.21 104.70
CA ASN A 277 -13.68 15.60 106.03
C ASN A 277 -12.31 15.84 106.71
N GLN A 278 -11.99 15.05 107.75
CA GLN A 278 -10.78 15.21 108.59
C GLN A 278 -10.60 16.63 109.18
N GLY A 279 -11.72 17.28 109.53
CA GLY A 279 -11.73 18.58 110.20
C GLY A 279 -11.62 19.82 109.30
N ILE A 280 -11.51 19.67 107.98
CA ILE A 280 -11.37 20.81 107.05
C ILE A 280 -12.70 21.59 106.88
N GLY A 281 -13.84 20.89 106.77
CA GLY A 281 -15.16 21.51 106.74
C GLY A 281 -15.61 21.98 105.35
N GLY A 282 -16.50 22.97 105.31
CA GLY A 282 -17.03 23.54 104.05
C GLY A 282 -15.96 24.32 103.28
N VAL A 283 -15.94 24.18 101.95
CA VAL A 283 -14.90 24.77 101.09
C VAL A 283 -15.48 25.38 99.81
N GLU A 284 -14.73 26.32 99.23
CA GLU A 284 -15.05 26.91 97.92
C GLU A 284 -14.98 25.89 96.78
N LYS A 285 -15.69 26.19 95.68
CA LYS A 285 -15.92 25.24 94.56
C LYS A 285 -14.63 24.71 93.93
N SER A 286 -13.57 25.51 93.96
CA SER A 286 -12.19 25.14 93.62
C SER A 286 -11.25 25.85 94.57
N GLY A 287 -10.20 25.17 95.03
CA GLY A 287 -9.27 25.74 96.02
C GLY A 287 -8.17 24.77 96.43
N SER A 288 -7.38 25.17 97.42
CA SER A 288 -6.33 24.33 98.01
C SER A 288 -6.06 24.69 99.47
N THR A 289 -5.59 23.74 100.28
CA THR A 289 -5.12 23.94 101.66
C THR A 289 -3.98 22.98 102.00
N SER A 290 -3.12 23.35 102.95
CA SER A 290 -2.00 22.49 103.39
C SER A 290 -2.34 21.74 104.67
N VAL A 291 -1.97 20.45 104.72
CA VAL A 291 -2.21 19.55 105.86
C VAL A 291 -0.94 18.77 106.18
N SER A 292 -0.72 18.46 107.46
CA SER A 292 0.47 17.74 107.93
C SER A 292 0.12 16.51 108.78
N PRO A 293 -0.47 15.45 108.19
CA PRO A 293 -0.84 14.26 108.94
C PRO A 293 0.41 13.48 109.43
N THR A 294 0.34 12.96 110.66
CA THR A 294 1.42 12.17 111.29
C THR A 294 1.29 10.66 111.09
N ALA A 295 0.15 10.21 110.55
CA ALA A 295 -0.09 8.85 110.08
C ALA A 295 -0.88 8.90 108.75
N SER A 296 -0.80 7.85 107.93
CA SER A 296 -1.47 7.79 106.62
C SER A 296 -2.96 8.08 106.73
N THR A 297 -3.42 9.16 106.09
CA THR A 297 -4.76 9.73 106.29
C THR A 297 -5.46 9.95 104.95
N VAL A 298 -6.73 9.55 104.86
CA VAL A 298 -7.56 9.77 103.65
C VAL A 298 -8.51 10.94 103.87
N TYR A 299 -8.40 11.93 102.99
CA TYR A 299 -9.30 13.07 102.91
C TYR A 299 -10.34 12.82 101.83
N THR A 300 -11.61 13.14 102.10
CA THR A 300 -12.75 12.93 101.20
C THR A 300 -13.51 14.23 101.07
N LEU A 301 -13.53 14.77 99.85
CA LEU A 301 -14.34 15.89 99.43
C LEU A 301 -15.71 15.37 98.99
N THR A 302 -16.78 16.00 99.48
CA THR A 302 -18.17 15.76 99.10
C THR A 302 -18.70 17.00 98.41
N ALA A 303 -19.31 16.85 97.24
CA ALA A 303 -19.84 17.96 96.46
C ALA A 303 -21.25 17.64 95.93
N THR A 304 -22.20 18.51 96.23
CA THR A 304 -23.63 18.34 95.89
C THR A 304 -24.05 19.40 94.87
N GLY A 305 -24.98 19.07 93.97
CA GLY A 305 -25.55 19.95 92.95
C GLY A 305 -26.92 19.46 92.46
N PRO A 306 -27.53 20.11 91.45
CA PRO A 306 -28.85 19.72 90.95
C PRO A 306 -28.91 18.28 90.45
N GLY A 307 -27.87 17.82 89.75
CA GLY A 307 -27.72 16.44 89.28
C GLY A 307 -27.26 15.41 90.33
N GLY A 308 -27.35 15.70 91.63
CA GLY A 308 -27.07 14.76 92.73
C GLY A 308 -25.88 15.14 93.62
N THR A 309 -25.19 14.13 94.15
CA THR A 309 -23.98 14.30 95.01
C THR A 309 -22.87 13.37 94.53
N VAL A 310 -21.64 13.87 94.53
CA VAL A 310 -20.42 13.13 94.19
C VAL A 310 -19.39 13.26 95.32
N THR A 311 -18.55 12.24 95.50
CA THR A 311 -17.48 12.23 96.50
C THR A 311 -16.15 11.83 95.88
N CYS A 312 -15.08 12.60 96.16
CA CYS A 312 -13.73 12.36 95.68
C CYS A 312 -12.77 12.26 96.86
N ALA A 313 -12.03 11.16 96.96
CA ALA A 313 -11.11 10.90 98.06
C ALA A 313 -9.65 10.84 97.60
N GLN A 314 -8.75 11.36 98.44
CA GLN A 314 -7.31 11.33 98.25
C GLN A 314 -6.62 10.92 99.56
N GLY A 315 -5.82 9.85 99.49
CA GLY A 315 -4.91 9.48 100.57
C GLY A 315 -3.63 10.32 100.54
N ILE A 316 -3.17 10.75 101.71
CA ILE A 316 -1.79 11.16 101.94
C ILE A 316 -1.14 10.05 102.76
N THR A 317 -0.12 9.41 102.19
CA THR A 317 0.60 8.31 102.85
C THR A 317 1.71 8.87 103.72
N VAL A 318 1.81 8.40 104.96
CA VAL A 318 2.95 8.71 105.83
C VAL A 318 3.92 7.54 105.76
N THR A 319 5.00 7.73 105.01
CA THR A 319 6.07 6.75 104.83
C THR A 319 7.10 6.85 105.96
N PRO A 320 7.51 5.73 106.59
CA PRO A 320 8.70 5.70 107.43
C PRO A 320 9.97 5.99 106.59
N PRO A 321 11.09 6.43 107.21
CA PRO A 321 12.31 6.73 106.48
C PRO A 321 12.86 5.48 105.76
N PRO A 322 13.35 5.62 104.51
CA PRO A 322 13.77 4.47 103.71
C PRO A 322 15.03 3.81 104.28
N PRO A 323 15.14 2.46 104.22
CA PRO A 323 16.38 1.77 104.53
C PRO A 323 17.49 2.15 103.55
N PRO A 324 18.77 2.01 103.95
CA PRO A 324 19.88 2.09 103.00
C PRO A 324 19.74 0.98 101.94
N VAL A 325 20.23 1.28 100.74
CA VAL A 325 20.38 0.33 99.63
C VAL A 325 21.87 0.30 99.26
N CYS A 326 22.37 -0.88 98.94
CA CYS A 326 23.69 -1.08 98.35
C CYS A 326 23.54 -1.79 96.99
N MET A 327 24.55 -1.66 96.15
CA MET A 327 24.73 -2.48 94.96
C MET A 327 26.20 -2.87 94.85
N LEU A 328 26.46 -4.10 94.41
CA LEU A 328 27.79 -4.63 94.10
C LEU A 328 27.75 -5.11 92.65
N ASP A 329 28.67 -4.61 91.83
CA ASP A 329 28.96 -5.14 90.50
C ASP A 329 30.38 -5.73 90.50
N PHE A 330 30.54 -6.91 89.89
CA PHE A 330 31.63 -7.81 90.23
C PHE A 330 32.09 -8.66 89.04
N SER A 331 33.37 -8.52 88.68
CA SER A 331 33.98 -9.15 87.50
C SER A 331 35.35 -9.77 87.84
N PRO A 332 35.95 -10.56 86.94
CA PRO A 332 37.30 -11.10 87.14
C PRO A 332 38.41 -10.04 87.24
N THR A 333 38.15 -8.82 86.78
CA THR A 333 39.14 -7.74 86.66
C THR A 333 38.85 -6.55 87.58
N SER A 334 37.63 -6.42 88.11
CA SER A 334 37.23 -5.30 88.97
C SER A 334 36.00 -5.61 89.84
N ILE A 335 35.88 -4.85 90.92
CA ILE A 335 34.71 -4.76 91.80
C ILE A 335 34.31 -3.29 91.90
N SER A 336 33.03 -2.98 91.71
CA SER A 336 32.49 -1.66 91.99
C SER A 336 31.25 -1.73 92.86
N TRP A 337 30.98 -0.65 93.58
CA TRP A 337 29.86 -0.56 94.50
C TRP A 337 29.27 0.84 94.52
N THR A 338 27.97 0.90 94.79
CA THR A 338 27.27 2.13 95.10
C THR A 338 26.38 1.93 96.33
N THR A 339 26.09 3.02 97.03
CA THR A 339 25.12 3.04 98.12
C THR A 339 24.17 4.22 98.01
N THR A 340 22.98 4.08 98.57
CA THR A 340 21.95 5.12 98.58
C THR A 340 21.25 5.10 99.93
N ASN A 341 21.02 6.29 100.51
CA ASN A 341 20.54 6.48 101.89
C ASN A 341 21.45 5.89 102.98
N ALA A 342 22.69 5.51 102.65
CA ALA A 342 23.70 5.07 103.61
C ALA A 342 24.56 6.25 104.09
N THR A 343 24.89 6.26 105.38
CA THR A 343 25.81 7.19 106.03
C THR A 343 27.16 6.56 106.37
N SER A 344 27.26 5.23 106.35
CA SER A 344 28.53 4.50 106.45
C SER A 344 28.51 3.18 105.66
N LEU A 345 29.69 2.74 105.22
CA LEU A 345 29.90 1.51 104.46
C LEU A 345 31.10 0.74 105.05
N THR A 346 31.04 -0.59 104.97
CA THR A 346 32.19 -1.50 105.14
C THR A 346 32.18 -2.55 104.04
N LEU A 347 33.35 -2.99 103.58
CA LEU A 347 33.52 -3.99 102.51
C LEU A 347 34.59 -4.99 102.93
N VAL A 348 34.26 -6.29 102.95
CA VAL A 348 35.11 -7.34 103.52
C VAL A 348 35.19 -8.54 102.58
N SER A 349 36.40 -9.04 102.33
CA SER A 349 36.65 -10.30 101.59
C SER A 349 36.36 -11.50 102.48
N THR A 350 35.65 -12.51 101.97
CA THR A 350 35.20 -13.67 102.77
C THR A 350 35.84 -15.01 102.38
N THR A 351 36.49 -15.12 101.22
CA THR A 351 37.19 -16.35 100.76
C THR A 351 38.72 -16.20 100.63
N GLY A 352 39.33 -15.28 101.38
CA GLY A 352 40.78 -15.01 101.27
C GLY A 352 41.18 -14.25 100.00
N SER A 353 40.21 -13.66 99.30
CA SER A 353 40.41 -12.77 98.15
C SER A 353 41.06 -11.44 98.59
N PRO A 354 41.73 -10.68 97.68
CA PRO A 354 42.46 -9.45 98.04
C PRO A 354 41.63 -8.44 98.85
N ALA A 355 42.22 -7.87 99.91
CA ALA A 355 41.55 -6.86 100.73
C ALA A 355 41.52 -5.49 100.03
N ILE A 356 40.38 -4.80 100.11
CA ILE A 356 40.17 -3.49 99.47
C ILE A 356 40.34 -2.39 100.55
N PRO A 357 41.37 -1.53 100.47
CA PRO A 357 41.67 -0.59 101.53
C PRO A 357 40.74 0.63 101.50
N SER A 358 40.06 0.89 102.63
CA SER A 358 39.30 2.12 102.91
C SER A 358 38.30 2.56 101.81
N PRO A 359 37.27 1.76 101.51
CA PRO A 359 36.24 2.11 100.53
C PRO A 359 35.46 3.38 100.91
N ALA A 360 35.17 4.24 99.93
CA ALA A 360 34.17 5.30 100.05
C ALA A 360 32.74 4.74 99.89
N LEU A 361 31.71 5.58 100.14
CA LEU A 361 30.29 5.18 100.04
C LEU A 361 29.91 4.65 98.65
N ASP A 362 30.51 5.22 97.61
CA ASP A 362 30.52 4.72 96.23
C ASP A 362 31.99 4.52 95.81
N GLY A 363 32.29 3.54 94.97
CA GLY A 363 33.66 3.29 94.55
C GLY A 363 33.86 2.15 93.56
N SER A 364 35.11 2.01 93.10
CA SER A 364 35.55 0.92 92.24
C SER A 364 37.02 0.58 92.52
N TYR A 365 37.35 -0.71 92.41
CA TYR A 365 38.68 -1.25 92.62
C TYR A 365 38.99 -2.29 91.54
N ASN A 366 40.10 -2.09 90.81
CA ASN A 366 40.56 -3.03 89.79
C ASN A 366 41.55 -4.02 90.40
N PHE A 367 41.35 -5.31 90.14
CA PHE A 367 42.24 -6.37 90.60
C PHE A 367 43.51 -6.40 89.73
N ASN A 368 44.68 -6.31 90.35
CA ASN A 368 45.96 -6.46 89.68
C ASN A 368 46.94 -7.28 90.54
N PRO A 369 47.26 -8.54 90.16
CA PRO A 369 46.72 -9.27 89.01
C PRO A 369 45.21 -9.55 89.13
N ASN A 370 44.60 -9.93 88.00
CA ASN A 370 43.19 -10.34 87.92
C ASN A 370 42.90 -11.56 88.83
N LEU A 371 41.62 -11.77 89.16
CA LEU A 371 41.17 -12.94 89.92
C LEU A 371 41.42 -14.25 89.15
N GLY A 372 41.71 -15.32 89.90
CA GLY A 372 42.04 -16.65 89.36
C GLY A 372 40.84 -17.59 89.32
N VAL A 373 41.04 -18.81 88.80
CA VAL A 373 40.01 -19.87 88.82
C VAL A 373 39.64 -20.26 90.26
N GLY A 374 38.35 -20.33 90.55
CA GLY A 374 37.82 -20.56 91.91
C GLY A 374 36.73 -19.56 92.33
N THR A 375 36.29 -19.61 93.60
CA THR A 375 35.23 -18.76 94.14
C THR A 375 35.77 -17.57 94.93
N HIS A 376 35.57 -16.37 94.41
CA HIS A 376 35.90 -15.12 95.09
C HIS A 376 34.62 -14.45 95.60
N SER A 377 34.60 -14.01 96.87
CA SER A 377 33.42 -13.37 97.46
C SER A 377 33.74 -12.21 98.40
N TYR A 378 32.88 -11.19 98.34
CA TYR A 378 32.95 -9.95 99.10
C TYR A 378 31.59 -9.60 99.70
N THR A 379 31.59 -9.13 100.94
CA THR A 379 30.41 -8.70 101.68
C THR A 379 30.51 -7.20 101.96
N LEU A 380 29.54 -6.44 101.45
CA LEU A 380 29.36 -5.00 101.67
C LEU A 380 28.23 -4.79 102.68
N THR A 381 28.48 -4.09 103.78
CA THR A 381 27.44 -3.66 104.73
C THR A 381 27.32 -2.15 104.72
N ALA A 382 26.14 -1.64 104.35
CA ALA A 382 25.83 -0.21 104.26
C ALA A 382 24.76 0.17 105.29
N THR A 383 25.03 1.20 106.10
CA THR A 383 24.18 1.57 107.24
C THR A 383 23.70 3.01 107.10
N GLY A 384 22.44 3.28 107.45
CA GLY A 384 21.79 4.59 107.29
C GLY A 384 20.58 4.77 108.20
N ALA A 385 19.84 5.86 108.03
CA ALA A 385 18.77 6.25 108.97
C ALA A 385 17.59 5.25 109.05
N GLY A 386 17.33 4.48 107.99
CA GLY A 386 16.31 3.43 107.97
C GLY A 386 16.82 2.01 108.29
N GLY A 387 18.05 1.84 108.78
CA GLY A 387 18.61 0.54 109.20
C GLY A 387 19.98 0.23 108.60
N SER A 388 20.26 -1.05 108.38
CA SER A 388 21.49 -1.54 107.72
C SER A 388 21.15 -2.62 106.71
N VAL A 389 21.85 -2.64 105.59
CA VAL A 389 21.67 -3.58 104.48
C VAL A 389 23.00 -4.26 104.14
N ILE A 390 22.93 -5.53 103.76
CA ILE A 390 24.10 -6.32 103.35
C ILE A 390 23.92 -6.73 101.89
N CYS A 391 24.91 -6.41 101.07
CA CYS A 391 25.07 -6.92 99.72
C CYS A 391 26.25 -7.89 99.68
N ILE A 392 26.11 -9.00 98.94
CA ILE A 392 27.18 -9.99 98.77
C ILE A 392 27.43 -10.17 97.28
N GLY A 393 28.66 -9.93 96.85
CA GLY A 393 29.13 -10.23 95.50
C GLY A 393 29.92 -11.54 95.53
N THR A 394 29.56 -12.49 94.66
CA THR A 394 30.25 -13.76 94.50
C THR A 394 30.49 -14.03 93.02
N ILE A 395 31.73 -14.32 92.63
CA ILE A 395 32.06 -14.82 91.30
C ILE A 395 32.70 -16.20 91.46
N HIS A 396 32.20 -17.18 90.71
CA HIS A 396 32.92 -18.41 90.46
C HIS A 396 33.56 -18.28 89.09
N ILE A 397 34.89 -18.36 89.03
CA ILE A 397 35.64 -18.37 87.78
C ILE A 397 35.85 -19.85 87.43
N ASP A 398 34.84 -20.39 86.75
CA ASP A 398 34.86 -21.74 86.18
C ASP A 398 36.02 -21.92 85.19
N PRO A 399 36.55 -23.15 85.03
CA PRO A 399 37.31 -23.49 83.84
C PRO A 399 36.39 -23.36 82.60
N PRO A 400 36.84 -22.76 81.49
CA PRO A 400 35.96 -22.46 80.36
C PRO A 400 35.36 -23.74 79.76
N PRO A 401 34.05 -23.75 79.43
CA PRO A 401 33.40 -24.93 78.87
C PRO A 401 34.06 -25.33 77.55
N SER A 402 34.49 -26.59 77.46
CA SER A 402 35.25 -27.10 76.31
C SER A 402 34.40 -27.04 75.03
N THR A 403 34.77 -26.16 74.11
CA THR A 403 34.04 -25.96 72.85
C THR A 403 34.03 -27.24 72.01
N PRO A 404 32.95 -27.51 71.25
CA PRO A 404 32.94 -28.59 70.28
C PRO A 404 33.97 -28.28 69.19
N ALA A 405 34.75 -29.29 68.84
CA ALA A 405 35.72 -29.24 67.75
C ALA A 405 35.43 -30.36 66.76
N CYS A 406 35.66 -30.09 65.48
CA CYS A 406 35.60 -31.11 64.43
C CYS A 406 36.85 -31.05 63.54
N THR A 407 37.08 -32.14 62.82
CA THR A 407 37.85 -32.13 61.57
C THR A 407 37.06 -32.92 60.53
N LEU A 408 37.18 -32.52 59.26
CA LEU A 408 36.68 -33.28 58.12
C LEU A 408 37.76 -33.26 57.04
N ASP A 409 38.24 -34.45 56.66
CA ASP A 409 39.21 -34.63 55.59
C ASP A 409 38.66 -35.56 54.50
N ALA A 410 39.26 -35.51 53.31
CA ALA A 410 38.88 -36.32 52.16
C ALA A 410 40.13 -36.89 51.50
N ASN A 411 40.22 -38.22 51.43
CA ASN A 411 41.35 -38.92 50.82
C ASN A 411 40.89 -39.84 49.68
N PRO A 412 41.26 -39.57 48.41
CA PRO A 412 41.90 -38.34 47.93
C PRO A 412 40.92 -37.15 47.84
N ALA A 413 41.41 -35.92 48.04
CA ALA A 413 40.59 -34.70 47.95
C ALA A 413 40.26 -34.27 46.49
N SER A 414 40.91 -34.92 45.51
CA SER A 414 40.63 -34.77 44.07
C SER A 414 40.41 -36.15 43.47
N ILE A 415 39.33 -36.32 42.72
CA ILE A 415 38.98 -37.56 42.01
C ILE A 415 38.60 -37.26 40.56
N ILE A 416 38.64 -38.26 39.70
CA ILE A 416 37.94 -38.21 38.39
C ILE A 416 36.49 -38.66 38.56
N THR A 417 35.62 -38.28 37.64
CA THR A 417 34.22 -38.71 37.68
C THR A 417 34.09 -40.25 37.68
N GLY A 418 33.20 -40.78 38.52
CA GLY A 418 33.02 -42.23 38.72
C GLY A 418 34.03 -42.89 39.69
N ALA A 419 35.09 -42.21 40.12
CA ALA A 419 35.93 -42.67 41.23
C ALA A 419 35.30 -42.32 42.60
N SER A 420 35.92 -42.81 43.67
CA SER A 420 35.47 -42.60 45.06
C SER A 420 36.52 -41.93 45.93
N SER A 421 36.08 -41.17 46.93
CA SER A 421 36.91 -40.57 47.98
C SER A 421 36.40 -40.99 49.36
N ILE A 422 37.30 -41.18 50.32
CA ILE A 422 36.96 -41.49 51.70
C ILE A 422 36.94 -40.18 52.50
N LEU A 423 35.74 -39.74 52.89
CA LEU A 423 35.58 -38.70 53.90
C LEU A 423 35.89 -39.31 55.26
N SER A 424 36.75 -38.65 56.05
CA SER A 424 37.10 -39.06 57.41
C SER A 424 36.91 -37.88 58.36
N TRP A 425 36.32 -38.13 59.53
CA TRP A 425 36.05 -37.09 60.52
C TRP A 425 36.53 -37.47 61.93
N THR A 426 36.82 -36.43 62.69
CA THR A 426 36.90 -36.50 64.14
C THR A 426 36.00 -35.42 64.75
N THR A 427 35.39 -35.71 65.90
CA THR A 427 34.66 -34.71 66.69
C THR A 427 34.97 -34.88 68.18
N ALA A 428 35.09 -33.75 68.87
CA ALA A 428 35.32 -33.68 70.31
C ALA A 428 34.29 -32.73 70.93
N ASN A 429 33.87 -33.03 72.17
CA ASN A 429 32.89 -32.26 72.96
C ASN A 429 31.52 -32.03 72.27
N ALA A 430 31.21 -32.80 71.23
CA ALA A 430 29.92 -32.81 70.53
C ALA A 430 29.08 -34.03 70.96
N THR A 431 27.76 -33.83 71.10
CA THR A 431 26.76 -34.85 71.44
C THR A 431 25.93 -35.30 70.23
N SER A 432 25.91 -34.51 69.14
CA SER A 432 25.34 -34.91 67.85
C SER A 432 26.20 -34.39 66.70
N PHE A 433 26.28 -35.17 65.61
CA PHE A 433 27.16 -34.87 64.48
C PHE A 433 26.57 -35.49 63.19
N SER A 434 26.62 -34.73 62.09
CA SER A 434 26.03 -35.11 60.80
C SER A 434 26.79 -34.50 59.62
N ILE A 435 26.76 -35.15 58.46
CA ILE A 435 27.31 -34.62 57.20
C ILE A 435 26.18 -34.40 56.20
N ASP A 436 26.24 -33.31 55.45
CA ASP A 436 25.29 -32.96 54.38
C ASP A 436 25.47 -33.84 53.11
N GLN A 437 25.02 -33.34 51.95
CA GLN A 437 25.18 -33.96 50.63
C GLN A 437 24.65 -35.41 50.47
N GLY A 438 23.85 -35.89 51.42
CA GLY A 438 23.25 -37.23 51.44
C GLY A 438 23.90 -38.24 52.40
N VAL A 439 24.88 -37.82 53.21
CA VAL A 439 25.52 -38.71 54.21
C VAL A 439 24.66 -38.86 55.47
N GLY A 440 24.08 -37.75 55.97
CA GLY A 440 23.12 -37.75 57.07
C GLY A 440 23.72 -37.76 58.48
N SER A 441 22.91 -38.14 59.46
CA SER A 441 23.31 -38.27 60.87
C SER A 441 24.25 -39.46 61.07
N LEU A 442 25.29 -39.25 61.86
CA LEU A 442 26.37 -40.21 62.07
C LEU A 442 26.26 -40.88 63.45
N SER A 443 26.73 -42.13 63.56
CA SER A 443 26.61 -42.94 64.79
C SER A 443 27.86 -42.93 65.68
N THR A 444 29.03 -42.55 65.16
CA THR A 444 30.30 -42.52 65.91
C THR A 444 31.05 -41.18 65.75
N ALA A 445 31.45 -40.60 66.88
CA ALA A 445 32.05 -39.27 66.96
C ALA A 445 33.34 -39.13 66.11
N ASN A 446 34.05 -40.23 65.89
CA ASN A 446 35.11 -40.35 64.91
C ASN A 446 34.74 -41.48 63.93
N GLY A 447 35.05 -41.34 62.65
CA GLY A 447 34.68 -42.32 61.63
C GLY A 447 35.07 -41.93 60.22
N SER A 448 34.66 -42.73 59.25
CA SER A 448 34.83 -42.45 57.82
C SER A 448 33.70 -43.04 56.98
N VAL A 449 33.49 -42.48 55.79
CA VAL A 449 32.51 -42.95 54.80
C VAL A 449 33.04 -42.75 53.39
N THR A 450 32.82 -43.73 52.52
CA THR A 450 33.17 -43.63 51.10
C THR A 450 32.07 -42.91 50.33
N VAL A 451 32.42 -41.88 49.55
CA VAL A 451 31.52 -41.15 48.67
C VAL A 451 32.05 -41.14 47.23
N SER A 452 31.14 -41.20 46.26
CA SER A 452 31.48 -41.17 44.83
C SER A 452 30.74 -40.03 44.11
N PRO A 453 31.06 -38.76 44.41
CA PRO A 453 30.41 -37.62 43.75
C PRO A 453 30.79 -37.55 42.27
N THR A 454 29.82 -37.30 41.39
CA THR A 454 29.99 -37.18 39.94
C THR A 454 30.35 -35.76 39.48
N VAL A 455 30.22 -34.78 40.38
CA VAL A 455 30.56 -33.35 40.22
C VAL A 455 31.20 -32.84 41.51
N THR A 456 32.01 -31.77 41.44
CA THR A 456 32.66 -31.17 42.62
C THR A 456 31.63 -30.86 43.71
N LYS A 457 31.86 -31.37 44.92
CA LYS A 457 30.98 -31.19 46.08
C LYS A 457 31.76 -30.76 47.31
N THR A 458 31.26 -29.74 48.00
CA THR A 458 31.64 -29.44 49.38
C THR A 458 30.73 -30.21 50.32
N TYR A 459 31.36 -30.95 51.23
CA TYR A 459 30.70 -31.65 52.33
C TYR A 459 30.91 -30.85 53.61
N THR A 460 29.83 -30.70 54.40
CA THR A 460 29.78 -29.97 55.67
C THR A 460 29.46 -30.94 56.79
N LEU A 461 30.44 -31.20 57.65
CA LEU A 461 30.23 -31.83 58.95
C LEU A 461 29.74 -30.76 59.92
N THR A 462 28.55 -30.95 60.48
CA THR A 462 28.00 -30.15 61.59
C THR A 462 28.12 -30.96 62.86
N ALA A 463 28.70 -30.38 63.92
CA ALA A 463 28.88 -31.02 65.22
C ALA A 463 28.39 -30.09 66.33
N THR A 464 27.43 -30.56 67.14
CA THR A 464 26.74 -29.78 68.18
C THR A 464 26.97 -30.42 69.55
N GLY A 465 27.20 -29.61 70.57
CA GLY A 465 27.40 -30.04 71.96
C GLY A 465 27.11 -28.92 72.96
N ALA A 466 27.45 -29.13 74.23
CA ALA A 466 27.16 -28.16 75.30
C ALA A 466 27.83 -26.79 75.10
N GLY A 467 28.98 -26.76 74.41
CA GLY A 467 29.68 -25.53 74.03
C GLY A 467 29.23 -24.88 72.70
N GLY A 468 28.07 -25.26 72.17
CA GLY A 468 27.49 -24.69 70.94
C GLY A 468 27.51 -25.62 69.73
N THR A 469 27.60 -25.07 68.52
CA THR A 469 27.72 -25.83 67.26
C THR A 469 28.92 -25.34 66.47
N VAL A 470 29.69 -26.28 65.92
CA VAL A 470 30.82 -26.03 65.01
C VAL A 470 30.56 -26.74 63.68
N THR A 471 31.07 -26.17 62.59
CA THR A 471 30.98 -26.76 61.25
C THR A 471 32.36 -26.87 60.62
N CYS A 472 32.67 -28.04 60.04
CA CYS A 472 33.91 -28.30 59.30
C CYS A 472 33.58 -28.70 57.87
N GLN A 473 34.20 -28.04 56.90
CA GLN A 473 33.95 -28.27 55.48
C GLN A 473 35.15 -28.88 54.76
N LYS A 474 34.87 -29.78 53.82
CA LYS A 474 35.86 -30.33 52.90
C LYS A 474 35.28 -30.46 51.50
N THR A 475 35.94 -29.85 50.52
CA THR A 475 35.57 -29.99 49.11
C THR A 475 36.29 -31.20 48.51
N ILE A 476 35.50 -32.12 47.94
CA ILE A 476 36.02 -33.12 47.00
C ILE A 476 35.88 -32.53 45.60
N THR A 477 37.02 -32.25 44.98
CA THR A 477 37.08 -31.79 43.59
C THR A 477 36.91 -32.97 42.65
N VAL A 478 35.94 -32.90 41.75
CA VAL A 478 35.71 -33.93 40.72
C VAL A 478 36.16 -33.37 39.39
N SER A 479 37.35 -33.78 38.99
CA SER A 479 37.90 -33.52 37.67
C SER A 479 37.09 -34.27 36.62
N ALA A 480 36.68 -33.59 35.56
CA ALA A 480 36.43 -34.29 34.29
C ALA A 480 37.72 -34.99 33.86
N ASN A 481 37.60 -36.16 33.22
CA ASN A 481 38.77 -36.77 32.58
C ASN A 481 39.35 -35.78 31.55
N PRO A 482 40.70 -35.64 31.47
CA PRO A 482 41.29 -34.66 30.59
C PRO A 482 40.92 -34.98 29.13
N PRO A 483 40.51 -33.97 28.34
CA PRO A 483 40.07 -34.21 26.97
C PRO A 483 41.20 -34.83 26.15
N PRO A 484 40.89 -35.69 25.17
CA PRO A 484 41.87 -36.15 24.22
C PRO A 484 42.43 -34.96 23.44
N THR A 485 43.72 -35.01 23.12
CA THR A 485 44.36 -34.08 22.18
C THR A 485 44.87 -34.85 20.98
N CYS A 486 44.97 -34.17 19.84
CA CYS A 486 45.50 -34.74 18.62
C CYS A 486 46.42 -33.75 17.89
N SER A 487 47.27 -34.29 17.04
CA SER A 487 47.95 -33.58 15.97
C SER A 487 47.95 -34.46 14.74
N LEU A 488 47.63 -33.90 13.57
CA LEU A 488 47.69 -34.59 12.28
C LEU A 488 48.50 -33.75 11.29
N THR A 489 49.60 -34.32 10.83
CA THR A 489 50.56 -33.68 9.92
C THR A 489 50.68 -34.50 8.64
N ALA A 490 51.22 -33.90 7.57
CA ALA A 490 51.50 -34.57 6.31
C ALA A 490 52.88 -34.16 5.81
N SER A 491 53.66 -35.11 5.27
CA SER A 491 55.00 -34.86 4.71
C SER A 491 54.99 -33.90 3.51
N ALA A 492 53.86 -33.85 2.80
CA ALA A 492 53.56 -32.87 1.76
C ALA A 492 52.09 -32.47 1.89
N SER A 493 51.78 -31.16 1.83
CA SER A 493 50.40 -30.64 1.80
C SER A 493 49.81 -30.57 0.39
N THR A 494 50.66 -30.66 -0.63
CA THR A 494 50.27 -30.63 -2.04
C THR A 494 51.00 -31.76 -2.75
N ILE A 495 50.27 -32.56 -3.54
CA ILE A 495 50.83 -33.62 -4.38
C ILE A 495 50.22 -33.53 -5.78
N LEU A 496 50.95 -34.00 -6.79
CA LEU A 496 50.35 -34.26 -8.10
C LEU A 496 49.43 -35.49 -8.02
N SER A 497 48.41 -35.56 -8.88
CA SER A 497 47.57 -36.76 -9.00
C SER A 497 48.43 -38.01 -9.31
N GLY A 498 48.21 -39.08 -8.53
CA GLY A 498 49.06 -40.29 -8.53
C GLY A 498 50.28 -40.23 -7.61
N GLY A 499 50.56 -39.09 -6.96
CA GLY A 499 51.59 -38.95 -5.93
C GLY A 499 51.23 -39.63 -4.59
N SER A 500 52.10 -39.50 -3.60
CA SER A 500 51.84 -39.94 -2.23
C SER A 500 52.34 -38.93 -1.20
N ALA A 501 51.70 -38.91 -0.03
CA ALA A 501 52.15 -38.17 1.15
C ALA A 501 52.01 -39.05 2.39
N THR A 502 52.92 -38.91 3.35
CA THR A 502 52.84 -39.62 4.63
C THR A 502 52.10 -38.75 5.63
N LEU A 503 50.92 -39.22 6.07
CA LEU A 503 50.26 -38.68 7.26
C LEU A 503 51.00 -39.18 8.50
N SER A 504 51.25 -38.29 9.46
CA SER A 504 51.84 -38.62 10.76
C SER A 504 51.04 -37.96 11.86
N TRP A 505 50.69 -38.71 12.91
CA TRP A 505 49.84 -38.25 13.99
C TRP A 505 50.34 -38.64 15.38
N THR A 506 49.99 -37.80 16.34
CA THR A 506 50.14 -38.07 17.77
C THR A 506 48.84 -37.75 18.50
N THR A 507 48.56 -38.47 19.58
CA THR A 507 47.43 -38.19 20.46
C THR A 507 47.78 -38.44 21.93
N ALA A 508 47.15 -37.68 22.83
CA ALA A 508 47.20 -37.89 24.28
C ALA A 508 45.77 -38.02 24.84
N ASN A 509 45.62 -38.70 25.98
CA ASN A 509 44.36 -39.02 26.67
C ASN A 509 43.30 -39.79 25.84
N ALA A 510 43.59 -40.15 24.58
CA ALA A 510 42.74 -40.98 23.74
C ALA A 510 42.99 -42.48 23.97
N THR A 511 41.93 -43.26 24.09
CA THR A 511 41.96 -44.74 24.15
C THR A 511 41.73 -45.38 22.79
N SER A 512 41.17 -44.64 21.83
CA SER A 512 40.98 -45.09 20.45
C SER A 512 41.14 -43.94 19.47
N VAL A 513 41.68 -44.22 18.29
CA VAL A 513 41.88 -43.23 17.21
C VAL A 513 41.45 -43.84 15.89
N SER A 514 40.81 -43.06 15.03
CA SER A 514 40.49 -43.42 13.66
C SER A 514 40.77 -42.24 12.73
N ILE A 515 40.99 -42.52 11.44
CA ILE A 515 41.15 -41.48 10.42
C ILE A 515 40.19 -41.77 9.26
N ALA A 516 39.45 -40.75 8.85
CA ALA A 516 38.59 -40.75 7.68
C ALA A 516 39.15 -39.76 6.63
N PRO A 517 38.85 -39.93 5.33
CA PRO A 517 38.21 -41.09 4.72
C PRO A 517 39.18 -42.29 4.56
N GLY A 518 38.62 -43.50 4.45
CA GLY A 518 39.32 -44.69 3.93
C GLY A 518 40.44 -45.33 4.78
N ILE A 519 40.93 -44.70 5.84
CA ILE A 519 42.02 -45.23 6.67
C ILE A 519 41.52 -46.19 7.77
N GLY A 520 40.42 -45.82 8.44
CA GLY A 520 39.80 -46.63 9.52
C GLY A 520 40.45 -46.40 10.88
N ALA A 521 40.28 -47.36 11.80
CA ALA A 521 40.92 -47.34 13.11
C ALA A 521 42.45 -47.46 13.02
N VAL A 522 43.17 -46.76 13.89
CA VAL A 522 44.64 -46.70 13.91
C VAL A 522 45.17 -46.70 15.36
N ALA A 523 46.46 -46.96 15.52
CA ALA A 523 47.15 -46.79 16.80
C ALA A 523 47.11 -45.31 17.25
N THR A 524 47.16 -45.07 18.57
CA THR A 524 47.05 -43.72 19.16
C THR A 524 48.12 -42.74 18.68
N ASN A 525 49.29 -43.25 18.29
CA ASN A 525 50.37 -42.50 17.67
C ASN A 525 50.91 -43.33 16.49
N GLY A 526 51.28 -42.69 15.38
CA GLY A 526 51.77 -43.43 14.21
C GLY A 526 51.87 -42.60 12.92
N SER A 527 52.10 -43.29 11.81
CA SER A 527 52.10 -42.70 10.47
C SER A 527 51.61 -43.69 9.41
N ARG A 528 51.13 -43.18 8.27
CA ARG A 528 50.63 -43.97 7.13
C ARG A 528 50.77 -43.18 5.82
N SER A 529 51.32 -43.82 4.79
CA SER A 529 51.33 -43.24 3.44
C SER A 529 49.94 -43.30 2.81
N VAL A 530 49.56 -42.23 2.10
CA VAL A 530 48.30 -42.11 1.36
C VAL A 530 48.54 -41.53 -0.03
N SER A 531 47.75 -41.99 -0.99
CA SER A 531 47.71 -41.52 -2.38
C SER A 531 46.28 -41.15 -2.78
N PRO A 532 45.74 -40.02 -2.27
CA PRO A 532 44.44 -39.54 -2.72
C PRO A 532 44.47 -39.14 -4.20
N SER A 533 43.41 -39.47 -4.94
CA SER A 533 43.26 -39.13 -6.37
C SER A 533 42.67 -37.74 -6.61
N SER A 534 42.06 -37.14 -5.59
CA SER A 534 41.49 -35.79 -5.55
C SER A 534 41.79 -35.12 -4.20
N THR A 535 41.70 -33.79 -4.11
CA THR A 535 41.96 -33.05 -2.87
C THR A 535 41.13 -33.62 -1.71
N THR A 536 41.83 -34.17 -0.71
CA THR A 536 41.22 -34.97 0.35
C THR A 536 41.57 -34.38 1.70
N THR A 537 40.54 -34.03 2.48
CA THR A 537 40.66 -33.68 3.89
C THR A 537 40.66 -34.96 4.72
N TYR A 538 41.80 -35.31 5.31
CA TYR A 538 41.87 -36.37 6.30
C TYR A 538 41.50 -35.83 7.67
N VAL A 539 40.50 -36.41 8.31
CA VAL A 539 40.04 -36.10 9.66
C VAL A 539 40.41 -37.26 10.58
N LEU A 540 41.31 -37.00 11.53
CA LEU A 540 41.63 -37.90 12.62
C LEU A 540 40.69 -37.61 13.79
N THR A 541 39.95 -38.62 14.21
CA THR A 541 39.07 -38.61 15.38
C THR A 541 39.76 -39.38 16.50
N ALA A 542 39.99 -38.73 17.64
CA ALA A 542 40.60 -39.33 18.82
C ALA A 542 39.62 -39.29 20.00
N THR A 543 39.26 -40.47 20.51
CA THR A 543 38.25 -40.65 21.57
C THR A 543 38.91 -41.22 22.82
N GLY A 544 38.55 -40.67 23.97
CA GLY A 544 38.98 -41.13 25.29
C GLY A 544 37.95 -40.82 26.39
N PRO A 545 38.27 -41.08 27.66
CA PRO A 545 37.36 -40.83 28.77
C PRO A 545 36.96 -39.35 28.93
N GLY A 546 37.78 -38.41 28.44
CA GLY A 546 37.48 -36.97 28.40
C GLY A 546 36.68 -36.52 27.16
N GLY A 547 36.03 -37.43 26.44
CA GLY A 547 35.25 -37.13 25.23
C GLY A 547 35.99 -37.45 23.93
N THR A 548 35.70 -36.70 22.88
CA THR A 548 36.27 -36.90 21.53
C THR A 548 36.77 -35.57 20.96
N VAL A 549 37.93 -35.61 20.30
CA VAL A 549 38.51 -34.48 19.56
C VAL A 549 38.75 -34.88 18.10
N THR A 550 38.71 -33.90 17.19
CA THR A 550 39.00 -34.11 15.76
C THR A 550 40.08 -33.16 15.28
N CYS A 551 41.13 -33.69 14.64
CA CYS A 551 42.17 -32.91 13.96
C CYS A 551 42.16 -33.21 12.47
N GLN A 552 42.19 -32.19 11.62
CA GLN A 552 42.13 -32.36 10.17
C GLN A 552 43.39 -31.89 9.45
N LYS A 553 43.74 -32.59 8.37
CA LYS A 553 44.82 -32.21 7.45
C LYS A 553 44.37 -32.41 6.01
N ILE A 554 44.33 -31.30 5.28
CA ILE A 554 44.07 -31.31 3.83
C ILE A 554 45.35 -31.71 3.09
N ILE A 555 45.24 -32.66 2.16
CA ILE A 555 46.22 -32.92 1.11
C ILE A 555 45.57 -32.47 -0.21
N THR A 556 46.09 -31.37 -0.75
CA THR A 556 45.64 -30.83 -2.04
C THR A 556 46.24 -31.67 -3.17
N VAL A 557 45.38 -32.27 -4.00
CA VAL A 557 45.81 -33.02 -5.17
C VAL A 557 45.68 -32.10 -6.38
N THR A 558 46.81 -31.57 -6.84
CA THR A 558 46.84 -30.81 -8.09
C THR A 558 46.89 -31.78 -9.26
N VAL A 559 45.92 -31.68 -10.16
CA VAL A 559 46.15 -32.14 -11.53
C VAL A 559 47.17 -31.21 -12.19
N SER A 560 48.02 -31.76 -13.05
CA SER A 560 48.94 -30.95 -13.85
C SER A 560 48.12 -29.99 -14.74
N PRO A 561 48.45 -28.69 -14.78
CA PRO A 561 47.57 -27.70 -15.41
C PRO A 561 47.48 -27.94 -16.91
N MET A 562 46.24 -28.02 -17.44
CA MET A 562 46.02 -28.10 -18.87
C MET A 562 46.55 -26.84 -19.59
N PRO A 563 47.08 -26.99 -20.82
CA PRO A 563 47.45 -25.85 -21.63
C PRO A 563 46.20 -25.05 -22.03
N VAL A 564 46.29 -23.73 -21.96
CA VAL A 564 45.27 -22.81 -22.47
C VAL A 564 45.83 -22.13 -23.71
N CYS A 565 44.99 -21.93 -24.73
CA CYS A 565 45.36 -21.23 -25.95
C CYS A 565 44.36 -20.11 -26.31
N SER A 566 44.84 -19.11 -27.03
CA SER A 566 44.03 -18.17 -27.81
C SER A 566 44.57 -18.11 -29.24
N LEU A 567 43.70 -17.90 -30.22
CA LEU A 567 44.05 -17.86 -31.64
C LEU A 567 43.15 -16.84 -32.37
N ASP A 568 43.71 -15.71 -32.73
CA ASP A 568 43.05 -14.59 -33.40
C ASP A 568 43.47 -14.55 -34.88
N LEU A 569 42.51 -14.34 -35.79
CA LEU A 569 42.73 -14.40 -37.23
C LEU A 569 42.05 -13.23 -37.95
N SER A 570 42.82 -12.57 -38.81
CA SER A 570 42.39 -11.51 -39.71
C SER A 570 42.82 -11.83 -41.15
N LYS A 571 42.43 -11.00 -42.12
CA LYS A 571 42.86 -11.18 -43.52
C LYS A 571 44.37 -11.00 -43.75
N ASP A 572 45.07 -10.24 -42.90
CA ASP A 572 46.49 -9.90 -43.08
C ASP A 572 47.42 -10.56 -42.06
N GLN A 573 46.89 -11.03 -40.92
CA GLN A 573 47.67 -11.60 -39.81
C GLN A 573 46.88 -12.67 -39.04
N ILE A 574 47.58 -13.70 -38.58
CA ILE A 574 47.15 -14.60 -37.51
C ILE A 574 48.05 -14.41 -36.28
N SER A 575 47.49 -14.45 -35.06
CA SER A 575 48.22 -14.29 -33.81
C SER A 575 47.71 -15.25 -32.74
N TRP A 576 48.59 -15.68 -31.84
CA TRP A 576 48.27 -16.68 -30.82
C TRP A 576 49.00 -16.45 -29.51
N THR A 577 48.41 -16.93 -28.43
CA THR A 577 49.04 -17.03 -27.12
C THR A 577 48.76 -18.38 -26.51
N THR A 578 49.70 -18.91 -25.72
CA THR A 578 49.45 -20.08 -24.88
C THR A 578 50.01 -19.93 -23.47
N THR A 579 49.36 -20.60 -22.52
CA THR A 579 49.75 -20.68 -21.11
C THR A 579 49.79 -22.16 -20.71
N ASN A 580 50.78 -22.58 -19.91
CA ASN A 580 51.03 -23.98 -19.51
C ASN A 580 51.32 -24.97 -20.66
N ALA A 581 51.48 -24.51 -21.90
CA ALA A 581 51.93 -25.32 -23.02
C ALA A 581 53.46 -25.42 -23.06
N THR A 582 53.97 -26.60 -23.42
CA THR A 582 55.39 -26.86 -23.70
C THR A 582 55.68 -27.04 -25.20
N ALA A 583 54.65 -27.24 -26.02
CA ALA A 583 54.74 -27.27 -27.48
C ALA A 583 53.45 -26.72 -28.12
N VAL A 584 53.59 -26.06 -29.28
CA VAL A 584 52.48 -25.51 -30.08
C VAL A 584 52.64 -25.93 -31.53
N THR A 585 51.53 -26.21 -32.21
CA THR A 585 51.49 -26.50 -33.66
C THR A 585 50.22 -25.93 -34.25
N ILE A 586 50.33 -25.09 -35.28
CA ILE A 586 49.19 -24.51 -35.98
C ILE A 586 49.04 -25.20 -37.34
N THR A 587 47.85 -25.73 -37.61
CA THR A 587 47.55 -26.48 -38.83
C THR A 587 46.34 -25.85 -39.53
N PRO A 588 46.43 -25.52 -40.84
CA PRO A 588 45.25 -25.12 -41.60
C PRO A 588 44.33 -26.34 -41.79
N THR A 589 43.05 -26.23 -41.44
CA THR A 589 42.14 -27.38 -41.46
C THR A 589 41.60 -27.70 -42.86
N THR A 590 41.38 -26.69 -43.70
CA THR A 590 41.16 -26.85 -45.16
C THR A 590 41.74 -25.69 -45.96
N ALA A 591 42.35 -26.01 -47.12
CA ALA A 591 42.74 -25.12 -48.23
C ALA A 591 43.54 -23.83 -47.93
N SER A 592 43.90 -23.57 -46.68
CA SER A 592 44.50 -22.30 -46.23
C SER A 592 46.03 -22.39 -46.21
N PRO A 593 46.76 -21.27 -46.44
CA PRO A 593 48.23 -21.28 -46.45
C PRO A 593 48.84 -21.85 -45.16
N THR A 594 49.88 -22.69 -45.28
CA THR A 594 50.60 -23.22 -44.12
C THR A 594 51.48 -22.14 -43.47
N ILE A 595 51.49 -22.09 -42.14
CA ILE A 595 52.42 -21.22 -41.38
C ILE A 595 53.78 -21.92 -41.31
N PRO A 596 54.89 -21.31 -41.77
CA PRO A 596 56.20 -21.96 -41.75
C PRO A 596 56.81 -22.11 -40.34
N GLY A 597 57.59 -23.17 -40.16
CA GLY A 597 58.52 -23.35 -39.03
C GLY A 597 57.91 -23.93 -37.74
N PRO A 598 58.76 -24.22 -36.72
CA PRO A 598 58.29 -24.55 -35.38
C PRO A 598 57.66 -23.32 -34.73
N GLN A 599 56.43 -23.48 -34.22
CA GLN A 599 55.67 -22.35 -33.66
C GLN A 599 56.14 -22.03 -32.24
N ALA A 600 56.40 -20.75 -31.96
CA ALA A 600 56.63 -20.27 -30.60
C ALA A 600 55.37 -20.45 -29.73
N LEU A 601 55.53 -20.52 -28.40
CA LEU A 601 54.40 -20.70 -27.48
C LEU A 601 53.36 -19.57 -27.59
N SER A 602 53.80 -18.35 -27.88
CA SER A 602 52.97 -17.19 -28.24
C SER A 602 53.66 -16.44 -29.39
N GLY A 603 52.91 -15.87 -30.32
CA GLY A 603 53.48 -15.23 -31.52
C GLY A 603 52.43 -14.70 -32.50
N PHE A 604 52.90 -14.29 -33.67
CA PHE A 604 52.06 -13.88 -34.79
C PHE A 604 52.75 -14.17 -36.12
N PHE A 605 51.96 -14.26 -37.20
CA PHE A 605 52.42 -14.44 -38.57
C PHE A 605 51.58 -13.59 -39.53
N ASN A 606 52.25 -12.86 -40.42
CA ASN A 606 51.61 -11.97 -41.38
C ASN A 606 51.48 -12.66 -42.74
N PHE A 607 50.29 -12.67 -43.32
CA PHE A 607 50.03 -13.22 -44.64
C PHE A 607 50.49 -12.24 -45.72
N VAL A 608 51.51 -12.64 -46.49
CA VAL A 608 52.04 -11.87 -47.62
C VAL A 608 52.12 -12.80 -48.85
N PRO A 609 51.20 -12.65 -49.84
CA PRO A 609 50.04 -11.76 -49.85
C PRO A 609 48.99 -12.11 -48.79
N ALA A 610 48.10 -11.16 -48.52
CA ALA A 610 46.95 -11.34 -47.62
C ALA A 610 46.02 -12.47 -48.09
N LEU A 611 45.21 -12.99 -47.16
CA LEU A 611 44.27 -14.08 -47.43
C LEU A 611 43.26 -13.72 -48.52
N GLY A 612 43.05 -14.65 -49.45
CA GLY A 612 42.16 -14.49 -50.59
C GLY A 612 40.68 -14.63 -50.24
N VAL A 613 39.81 -14.38 -51.22
CA VAL A 613 38.35 -14.53 -51.05
C VAL A 613 38.00 -15.99 -50.77
N GLY A 614 37.34 -16.24 -49.64
CA GLY A 614 36.99 -17.58 -49.14
C GLY A 614 36.97 -17.66 -47.61
N THR A 615 36.60 -18.83 -47.09
CA THR A 615 36.67 -19.13 -45.65
C THR A 615 37.98 -19.84 -45.35
N HIS A 616 38.88 -19.14 -44.64
CA HIS A 616 40.15 -19.68 -44.19
C HIS A 616 40.05 -20.18 -42.75
N THR A 617 40.56 -21.38 -42.49
CA THR A 617 40.37 -22.12 -41.24
C THR A 617 41.71 -22.59 -40.67
N TYR A 618 41.95 -22.33 -39.39
CA TYR A 618 43.19 -22.69 -38.68
C TYR A 618 42.89 -23.28 -37.32
N SER A 619 43.65 -24.32 -36.94
CA SER A 619 43.60 -24.94 -35.62
C SER A 619 44.97 -24.95 -34.97
N LEU A 620 45.06 -24.36 -33.78
CA LEU A 620 46.24 -24.40 -32.92
C LEU A 620 46.09 -25.56 -31.93
N THR A 621 47.05 -26.47 -31.95
CA THR A 621 47.23 -27.55 -30.97
C THR A 621 48.25 -27.10 -29.94
N ALA A 622 47.84 -26.97 -28.68
CA ALA A 622 48.71 -26.63 -27.55
C ALA A 622 48.86 -27.87 -26.66
N THR A 623 50.09 -28.34 -26.46
CA THR A 623 50.40 -29.52 -25.63
C THR A 623 51.26 -29.11 -24.45
N GLY A 624 50.88 -29.55 -23.26
CA GLY A 624 51.57 -29.30 -22.00
C GLY A 624 51.47 -30.51 -21.06
N PRO A 625 52.05 -30.45 -19.85
CA PRO A 625 52.08 -31.57 -18.91
C PRO A 625 50.70 -31.91 -18.32
N GLY A 626 49.66 -31.10 -18.56
CA GLY A 626 48.26 -31.42 -18.25
C GLY A 626 47.45 -32.03 -19.40
N GLY A 627 48.06 -32.26 -20.57
CA GLY A 627 47.41 -32.79 -21.77
C GLY A 627 47.51 -31.87 -22.99
N THR A 628 46.61 -32.04 -23.94
CA THR A 628 46.56 -31.27 -25.20
C THR A 628 45.20 -30.60 -25.36
N VAL A 629 45.20 -29.34 -25.79
CA VAL A 629 44.00 -28.53 -26.07
C VAL A 629 44.08 -27.97 -27.50
N LEU A 630 42.91 -27.85 -28.14
CA LEU A 630 42.76 -27.37 -29.52
C LEU A 630 41.97 -26.06 -29.53
N CYS A 631 42.54 -25.01 -30.11
CA CYS A 631 41.87 -23.73 -30.37
C CYS A 631 41.70 -23.54 -31.88
N GLY A 632 40.45 -23.53 -32.35
CA GLY A 632 40.11 -23.33 -33.76
C GLY A 632 39.56 -21.94 -34.02
N VAL A 633 40.00 -21.30 -35.11
CA VAL A 633 39.47 -20.02 -35.59
C VAL A 633 39.26 -20.08 -37.11
N ASN A 634 38.35 -19.24 -37.60
CA ASN A 634 38.18 -19.04 -39.04
C ASN A 634 37.91 -17.56 -39.36
N VAL A 635 38.26 -17.16 -40.58
CA VAL A 635 37.91 -15.86 -41.15
C VAL A 635 37.31 -16.10 -42.53
N THR A 636 36.18 -15.44 -42.84
CA THR A 636 35.61 -15.46 -44.18
C THR A 636 35.86 -14.11 -44.85
N VAL A 637 36.80 -14.10 -45.79
CA VAL A 637 37.08 -12.95 -46.64
C VAL A 637 36.01 -12.97 -47.75
N THR A 638 34.98 -12.15 -47.59
CA THR A 638 33.91 -12.02 -48.59
C THR A 638 34.40 -11.22 -49.82
N PRO A 639 33.89 -11.51 -51.03
CA PRO A 639 34.11 -10.63 -52.16
C PRO A 639 33.45 -9.28 -51.91
N ASN A 640 34.11 -8.19 -52.30
CA ASN A 640 33.56 -6.84 -52.13
C ASN A 640 32.21 -6.73 -52.87
N PRO A 641 31.16 -6.15 -52.25
CA PRO A 641 29.84 -6.06 -52.90
C PRO A 641 29.92 -5.28 -54.22
N ALA A 642 29.23 -5.79 -55.24
CA ALA A 642 29.18 -5.19 -56.56
C ALA A 642 28.52 -3.79 -56.52
N PRO A 643 28.93 -2.87 -57.41
CA PRO A 643 28.25 -1.60 -57.57
C PRO A 643 26.84 -1.78 -58.15
N THR A 644 25.94 -0.85 -57.80
CA THR A 644 24.62 -0.71 -58.41
C THR A 644 24.46 0.69 -58.99
N CYS A 645 23.55 0.86 -59.96
CA CYS A 645 23.21 2.14 -60.54
C CYS A 645 21.71 2.28 -60.83
N THR A 646 21.27 3.52 -60.98
CA THR A 646 20.04 3.91 -61.69
C THR A 646 20.37 5.07 -62.62
N LEU A 647 19.64 5.21 -63.73
CA LEU A 647 19.70 6.37 -64.61
C LEU A 647 18.29 6.60 -65.17
N ASN A 648 17.76 7.81 -64.97
CA ASN A 648 16.42 8.21 -65.37
C ASN A 648 16.50 9.49 -66.21
N ALA A 649 15.45 9.76 -67.00
CA ALA A 649 15.32 10.98 -67.80
C ALA A 649 13.94 11.60 -67.60
N ASN A 650 13.85 12.92 -67.47
CA ASN A 650 12.59 13.64 -67.32
C ASN A 650 12.61 15.00 -68.03
N PRO A 651 11.73 15.23 -69.03
CA PRO A 651 10.86 14.25 -69.70
C PRO A 651 11.67 13.22 -70.51
N THR A 652 11.15 12.00 -70.66
CA THR A 652 11.78 10.95 -71.50
C THR A 652 11.66 11.20 -73.00
N THR A 653 10.70 12.03 -73.42
CA THR A 653 10.43 12.38 -74.82
C THR A 653 10.40 13.90 -75.00
N ILE A 654 11.03 14.39 -76.06
CA ILE A 654 11.18 15.82 -76.38
C ILE A 654 11.00 16.10 -77.88
N ALA A 655 10.78 17.37 -78.23
CA ALA A 655 11.00 17.86 -79.59
C ALA A 655 12.52 17.99 -79.88
N PRO A 656 12.96 18.07 -81.15
CA PRO A 656 14.38 18.21 -81.49
C PRO A 656 15.02 19.44 -80.83
N GLY A 657 16.04 19.22 -79.98
CA GLY A 657 16.71 20.30 -79.24
C GLY A 657 15.96 20.80 -77.99
N GLY A 658 14.81 20.20 -77.65
CA GLY A 658 14.19 20.37 -76.33
C GLY A 658 15.06 19.79 -75.21
N SER A 659 14.79 20.17 -73.96
CA SER A 659 15.61 19.78 -72.81
C SER A 659 15.02 18.59 -72.03
N SER A 660 15.89 17.68 -71.57
CA SER A 660 15.58 16.58 -70.66
C SER A 660 16.60 16.56 -69.52
N ALA A 661 16.16 16.41 -68.28
CA ALA A 661 17.04 16.22 -67.13
C ALA A 661 17.33 14.73 -66.95
N LEU A 662 18.60 14.34 -67.08
CA LEU A 662 19.10 13.04 -66.65
C LEU A 662 19.38 13.08 -65.15
N SER A 663 18.97 12.06 -64.39
CA SER A 663 19.30 11.91 -62.97
C SER A 663 19.74 10.48 -62.66
N TRP A 664 20.65 10.32 -61.70
CA TRP A 664 21.24 9.02 -61.37
C TRP A 664 21.57 8.88 -59.88
N THR A 665 21.52 7.63 -59.43
CA THR A 665 22.09 7.20 -58.15
C THR A 665 22.99 5.98 -58.35
N THR A 666 23.99 5.82 -57.48
CA THR A 666 24.85 4.63 -57.44
C THR A 666 25.16 4.21 -56.01
N THR A 667 25.53 2.95 -55.81
CA THR A 667 25.95 2.41 -54.50
C THR A 667 27.12 1.45 -54.70
N ASN A 668 28.02 1.34 -53.72
CA ASN A 668 29.31 0.61 -53.76
C ASN A 668 30.26 1.01 -54.91
N ALA A 669 30.00 2.11 -55.61
CA ALA A 669 30.84 2.67 -56.65
C ALA A 669 31.79 3.74 -56.10
N THR A 670 33.02 3.77 -56.60
CA THR A 670 34.06 4.79 -56.33
C THR A 670 34.20 5.80 -57.47
N SER A 671 33.71 5.48 -58.68
CA SER A 671 33.66 6.40 -59.82
C SER A 671 32.45 6.11 -60.72
N VAL A 672 31.96 7.15 -61.39
CA VAL A 672 30.79 7.09 -62.29
C VAL A 672 31.08 7.90 -63.56
N VAL A 673 30.74 7.35 -64.73
CA VAL A 673 30.96 7.96 -66.04
C VAL A 673 29.70 7.81 -66.88
N ILE A 674 29.25 8.87 -67.55
CA ILE A 674 28.12 8.84 -68.48
C ILE A 674 28.60 9.10 -69.92
N THR A 675 28.12 8.27 -70.86
CA THR A 675 28.47 8.36 -72.29
C THR A 675 27.78 9.55 -72.98
N GLN A 676 27.83 9.61 -74.33
CA GLN A 676 27.29 10.69 -75.16
C GLN A 676 27.89 12.10 -74.88
N GLY A 677 29.10 12.15 -74.33
CA GLY A 677 29.87 13.39 -74.13
C GLY A 677 29.76 14.04 -72.75
N ILE A 678 29.08 13.40 -71.78
CA ILE A 678 28.95 13.92 -70.41
C ILE A 678 30.23 13.66 -69.59
N GLY A 679 30.82 12.47 -69.71
CA GLY A 679 32.08 12.11 -69.04
C GLY A 679 31.90 11.71 -67.57
N SER A 680 32.96 11.90 -66.78
CA SER A 680 32.98 11.56 -65.36
C SER A 680 32.06 12.47 -64.54
N VAL A 681 31.27 11.89 -63.64
CA VAL A 681 30.28 12.61 -62.81
C VAL A 681 30.38 12.21 -61.34
N THR A 682 29.70 12.96 -60.47
CA THR A 682 29.53 12.60 -59.05
C THR A 682 28.73 11.30 -58.89
N LEU A 683 29.00 10.56 -57.80
CA LEU A 683 28.40 9.23 -57.55
C LEU A 683 26.86 9.22 -57.61
N ASN A 684 26.23 10.32 -57.22
CA ASN A 684 24.82 10.62 -57.41
C ASN A 684 24.71 12.03 -58.00
N GLY A 685 23.69 12.32 -58.80
CA GLY A 685 23.54 13.65 -59.40
C GLY A 685 22.45 13.78 -60.46
N SER A 686 22.45 14.93 -61.14
CA SER A 686 21.61 15.20 -62.30
C SER A 686 22.29 16.20 -63.24
N THR A 687 22.01 16.10 -64.55
CA THR A 687 22.45 17.06 -65.57
C THR A 687 21.41 17.20 -66.68
N SER A 688 21.39 18.36 -67.35
CA SER A 688 20.44 18.65 -68.43
C SER A 688 21.06 18.32 -69.79
N VAL A 689 20.29 17.67 -70.67
CA VAL A 689 20.70 17.34 -72.04
C VAL A 689 19.64 17.78 -73.05
N SER A 690 20.07 18.30 -74.21
CA SER A 690 19.16 18.76 -75.27
C SER A 690 19.48 18.13 -76.64
N PRO A 691 19.29 16.81 -76.82
CA PRO A 691 19.63 16.15 -78.07
C PRO A 691 18.64 16.47 -79.20
N THR A 692 19.16 16.56 -80.44
CA THR A 692 18.38 16.83 -81.66
C THR A 692 17.89 15.57 -82.38
N THR A 693 18.36 14.40 -81.96
CA THR A 693 17.92 13.07 -82.36
C THR A 693 17.84 12.16 -81.13
N SER A 694 17.07 11.07 -81.19
CA SER A 694 16.96 10.14 -80.05
C SER A 694 18.33 9.60 -79.65
N LYS A 695 18.69 9.72 -78.36
CA LYS A 695 19.99 9.28 -77.83
C LYS A 695 19.82 8.41 -76.58
N THR A 696 20.57 7.31 -76.54
CA THR A 696 20.73 6.49 -75.35
C THR A 696 21.99 6.89 -74.61
N TYR A 697 21.81 7.30 -73.36
CA TYR A 697 22.86 7.63 -72.40
C TYR A 697 23.11 6.38 -71.55
N ALA A 698 24.38 5.99 -71.42
CA ALA A 698 24.80 4.87 -70.59
C ALA A 698 25.67 5.40 -69.45
N LEU A 699 25.31 5.07 -68.22
CA LEU A 699 26.06 5.36 -67.01
C LEU A 699 26.77 4.09 -66.55
N THR A 700 28.09 4.13 -66.45
CA THR A 700 28.92 3.06 -65.90
C THR A 700 29.42 3.46 -64.53
N ALA A 701 29.17 2.63 -63.51
CA ALA A 701 29.56 2.84 -62.13
C ALA A 701 30.53 1.74 -61.69
N THR A 702 31.71 2.13 -61.22
CA THR A 702 32.85 1.22 -60.95
C THR A 702 33.30 1.35 -59.50
N GLY A 703 33.54 0.22 -58.84
CA GLY A 703 34.01 0.14 -57.46
C GLY A 703 34.81 -1.14 -57.19
N PRO A 704 35.27 -1.37 -55.96
CA PRO A 704 36.08 -2.54 -55.61
C PRO A 704 35.37 -3.90 -55.80
N GLY A 705 34.05 -3.92 -55.99
CA GLY A 705 33.27 -5.11 -56.37
C GLY A 705 33.02 -5.29 -57.88
N GLY A 706 33.72 -4.53 -58.74
CA GLY A 706 33.58 -4.60 -60.19
C GLY A 706 32.96 -3.34 -60.81
N SER A 707 32.20 -3.50 -61.90
CA SER A 707 31.56 -2.40 -62.60
C SER A 707 30.18 -2.80 -63.13
N VAL A 708 29.25 -1.85 -63.16
CA VAL A 708 27.86 -2.03 -63.61
C VAL A 708 27.49 -0.90 -64.58
N THR A 709 26.64 -1.17 -65.57
CA THR A 709 26.18 -0.16 -66.53
C THR A 709 24.65 -0.12 -66.60
N CYS A 710 24.08 1.08 -66.41
CA CYS A 710 22.66 1.38 -66.54
C CYS A 710 22.44 2.31 -67.74
N GLN A 711 21.31 2.20 -68.45
CA GLN A 711 21.06 2.98 -69.67
C GLN A 711 19.66 3.59 -69.69
N GLN A 712 19.56 4.80 -70.25
CA GLN A 712 18.30 5.52 -70.45
C GLN A 712 18.30 6.21 -71.82
N THR A 713 17.21 6.06 -72.56
CA THR A 713 17.01 6.74 -73.84
C THR A 713 16.18 8.01 -73.64
N VAL A 714 16.64 9.12 -74.21
CA VAL A 714 15.84 10.32 -74.46
C VAL A 714 15.36 10.26 -75.90
N VAL A 715 14.05 10.21 -76.11
CA VAL A 715 13.43 10.07 -77.44
C VAL A 715 13.14 11.44 -78.02
N VAL A 716 13.54 11.66 -79.28
CA VAL A 716 13.18 12.86 -80.03
C VAL A 716 12.10 12.51 -81.04
N THR A 717 10.89 13.03 -80.83
CA THR A 717 9.75 12.82 -81.74
C THR A 717 9.73 13.84 -82.87
N PRO A 718 9.66 13.42 -84.15
CA PRO A 718 9.43 14.32 -85.28
C PRO A 718 8.05 15.00 -85.22
N PRO A 719 7.87 16.17 -85.85
CA PRO A 719 6.54 16.80 -85.99
C PRO A 719 5.58 15.91 -86.79
N ALA A 720 4.31 15.84 -86.37
CA ALA A 720 3.28 15.09 -87.08
C ALA A 720 2.92 15.76 -88.43
N THR A 721 2.77 14.95 -89.47
CA THR A 721 2.36 15.41 -90.80
C THR A 721 0.86 15.70 -90.88
N PRO A 722 0.43 16.66 -91.72
CA PRO A 722 -0.98 16.89 -92.00
C PRO A 722 -1.53 15.87 -93.01
N ALA A 723 -2.84 15.65 -92.96
CA ALA A 723 -3.57 14.80 -93.89
C ALA A 723 -4.86 15.47 -94.37
N CYS A 724 -5.40 15.02 -95.51
CA CYS A 724 -6.60 15.57 -96.11
C CYS A 724 -7.42 14.52 -96.87
N THR A 725 -8.66 14.90 -97.21
CA THR A 725 -9.45 14.32 -98.31
C THR A 725 -10.16 15.43 -99.07
N LEU A 726 -10.38 15.25 -100.37
CA LEU A 726 -11.20 16.13 -101.22
C LEU A 726 -12.06 15.27 -102.15
N THR A 727 -13.33 15.63 -102.32
CA THR A 727 -14.33 14.87 -103.10
C THR A 727 -15.27 15.81 -103.84
N ALA A 728 -15.82 15.39 -104.98
CA ALA A 728 -16.78 16.16 -105.77
C ALA A 728 -18.11 15.41 -105.93
N THR A 729 -19.24 16.07 -105.66
CA THR A 729 -20.58 15.48 -105.75
C THR A 729 -21.59 16.41 -106.45
N PRO A 730 -22.19 16.01 -107.59
CA PRO A 730 -21.83 14.85 -108.43
C PRO A 730 -20.48 15.06 -109.14
N SER A 731 -19.74 13.97 -109.37
CA SER A 731 -18.42 14.01 -110.05
C SER A 731 -18.51 14.11 -111.59
N SER A 732 -19.71 14.10 -112.16
CA SER A 732 -19.98 14.39 -113.57
C SER A 732 -21.19 15.29 -113.71
N VAL A 733 -21.11 16.29 -114.58
CA VAL A 733 -22.12 17.35 -114.79
C VAL A 733 -22.20 17.74 -116.27
N ASN A 734 -23.22 18.50 -116.69
CA ASN A 734 -23.20 19.15 -118.02
C ASN A 734 -22.44 20.48 -117.95
N ALA A 735 -22.10 21.06 -119.10
CA ALA A 735 -21.34 22.31 -119.15
C ALA A 735 -22.13 23.47 -118.52
N GLY A 736 -21.66 23.98 -117.38
CA GLY A 736 -22.28 25.07 -116.61
C GLY A 736 -23.10 24.64 -115.40
N ASP A 737 -23.38 23.34 -115.24
CA ASP A 737 -24.01 22.79 -114.03
C ASP A 737 -23.05 22.85 -112.83
N ALA A 738 -23.60 22.80 -111.61
CA ALA A 738 -22.84 22.90 -110.36
C ALA A 738 -22.54 21.53 -109.71
N SER A 739 -21.37 21.44 -109.08
CA SER A 739 -20.91 20.30 -108.27
C SER A 739 -20.34 20.80 -106.93
N ALA A 740 -20.54 20.04 -105.86
CA ALA A 740 -20.05 20.39 -104.52
C ALA A 740 -18.69 19.73 -104.25
N LEU A 741 -17.66 20.54 -104.07
CA LEU A 741 -16.36 20.14 -103.55
C LEU A 741 -16.44 20.05 -102.02
N SER A 742 -16.20 18.87 -101.45
CA SER A 742 -16.27 18.60 -100.01
C SER A 742 -14.93 18.06 -99.48
N TRP A 743 -14.46 18.58 -98.34
CA TRP A 743 -13.14 18.25 -97.77
C TRP A 743 -13.17 17.89 -96.29
N THR A 744 -12.15 17.15 -95.85
CA THR A 744 -11.77 17.00 -94.43
C THR A 744 -10.25 17.10 -94.29
N THR A 745 -9.75 17.52 -93.12
CA THR A 745 -8.30 17.64 -92.85
C THR A 745 -7.96 17.24 -91.41
N THR A 746 -6.70 16.86 -91.18
CA THR A 746 -6.19 16.45 -89.87
C THR A 746 -4.76 16.99 -89.68
N ASN A 747 -4.43 17.45 -88.46
CA ASN A 747 -3.18 18.13 -88.11
C ASN A 747 -2.86 19.39 -88.96
N ALA A 748 -3.85 19.96 -89.65
CA ALA A 748 -3.71 21.15 -90.48
C ALA A 748 -4.10 22.43 -89.70
N LEU A 749 -3.29 23.48 -89.83
CA LEU A 749 -3.59 24.84 -89.40
C LEU A 749 -4.33 25.63 -90.49
N SER A 750 -4.03 25.34 -91.77
CA SER A 750 -4.67 25.97 -92.92
C SER A 750 -4.89 24.99 -94.08
N ALA A 751 -5.87 25.31 -94.92
CA ALA A 751 -6.21 24.59 -96.13
C ALA A 751 -6.60 25.58 -97.25
N SER A 752 -6.27 25.26 -98.49
CA SER A 752 -6.64 26.05 -99.68
C SER A 752 -6.85 25.15 -100.88
N ILE A 753 -7.88 25.45 -101.68
CA ILE A 753 -8.18 24.78 -102.95
C ILE A 753 -7.76 25.67 -104.13
N ASP A 754 -7.29 25.07 -105.21
CA ASP A 754 -6.90 25.76 -106.46
C ASP A 754 -8.12 26.15 -107.34
N HIS A 755 -7.88 26.40 -108.64
CA HIS A 755 -8.89 26.75 -109.65
C HIS A 755 -9.92 27.83 -109.22
N GLY A 756 -9.45 28.83 -108.47
CA GLY A 756 -10.23 30.00 -108.06
C GLY A 756 -10.97 29.87 -106.73
N VAL A 757 -10.92 28.72 -106.04
CA VAL A 757 -11.64 28.51 -104.76
C VAL A 757 -10.93 29.20 -103.58
N GLY A 758 -9.60 29.10 -103.50
CA GLY A 758 -8.80 29.78 -102.49
C GLY A 758 -8.82 29.12 -101.10
N ALA A 759 -8.49 29.90 -100.07
CA ALA A 759 -8.40 29.43 -98.69
C ALA A 759 -9.78 29.03 -98.14
N VAL A 760 -9.88 27.82 -97.56
CA VAL A 760 -11.16 27.26 -97.12
C VAL A 760 -11.33 27.27 -95.60
N THR A 761 -12.51 27.68 -95.15
CA THR A 761 -12.91 27.70 -93.73
C THR A 761 -14.30 27.07 -93.56
N PRO A 762 -14.53 26.20 -92.55
CA PRO A 762 -13.55 25.67 -91.60
C PRO A 762 -12.49 24.77 -92.25
N VAL A 763 -11.26 24.82 -91.72
CA VAL A 763 -10.12 24.04 -92.23
C VAL A 763 -10.33 22.54 -92.00
N ILE A 764 -10.90 22.16 -90.86
CA ILE A 764 -11.07 20.75 -90.43
C ILE A 764 -12.04 19.99 -91.36
N SER A 765 -13.12 20.64 -91.79
CA SER A 765 -14.10 20.08 -92.74
C SER A 765 -15.03 21.14 -93.29
N GLY A 766 -15.45 21.02 -94.54
CA GLY A 766 -16.42 21.90 -95.17
C GLY A 766 -16.79 21.46 -96.59
N ALA A 767 -17.62 22.26 -97.25
CA ALA A 767 -17.98 22.08 -98.66
C ALA A 767 -18.24 23.43 -99.35
N THR A 768 -18.03 23.50 -100.65
CA THR A 768 -18.35 24.65 -101.51
C THR A 768 -18.84 24.20 -102.88
N ALA A 769 -19.71 24.98 -103.52
CA ALA A 769 -20.23 24.69 -104.85
C ALA A 769 -19.41 25.40 -105.93
N VAL A 770 -19.04 24.67 -106.98
CA VAL A 770 -18.38 25.20 -108.18
C VAL A 770 -19.16 24.79 -109.42
N SER A 771 -19.28 25.69 -110.40
CA SER A 771 -19.84 25.37 -111.73
C SER A 771 -18.71 25.32 -112.75
N VAL A 772 -18.73 24.31 -113.63
CA VAL A 772 -17.65 24.05 -114.59
C VAL A 772 -18.18 23.86 -116.00
N SER A 773 -17.54 24.51 -116.98
CA SER A 773 -17.89 24.43 -118.41
C SER A 773 -17.05 23.40 -119.18
N SER A 774 -16.02 22.85 -118.54
CA SER A 774 -15.16 21.76 -119.04
C SER A 774 -14.69 20.89 -117.87
N THR A 775 -14.08 19.74 -118.15
CA THR A 775 -13.52 18.85 -117.12
C THR A 775 -12.35 19.51 -116.38
N VAL A 776 -12.43 19.60 -115.04
CA VAL A 776 -11.42 20.25 -114.18
C VAL A 776 -11.06 19.36 -112.99
N THR A 777 -9.77 19.30 -112.66
CA THR A 777 -9.24 18.63 -111.46
C THR A 777 -8.84 19.66 -110.41
N TYR A 778 -9.53 19.66 -109.27
CA TYR A 778 -9.24 20.53 -108.14
C TYR A 778 -8.23 19.90 -107.19
N THR A 779 -7.27 20.69 -106.71
CA THR A 779 -6.26 20.34 -105.70
C THR A 779 -6.49 21.14 -104.43
N MET A 780 -6.56 20.46 -103.29
CA MET A 780 -6.45 21.07 -101.97
C MET A 780 -5.03 20.87 -101.43
N THR A 781 -4.43 21.94 -100.91
CA THR A 781 -3.18 21.92 -100.14
C THR A 781 -3.47 22.23 -98.68
N VAL A 782 -2.87 21.46 -97.77
CA VAL A 782 -2.99 21.65 -96.31
C VAL A 782 -1.62 21.84 -95.67
N THR A 783 -1.54 22.69 -94.63
CA THR A 783 -0.30 23.02 -93.93
C THR A 783 -0.48 22.87 -92.42
N SER A 784 0.45 22.19 -91.73
CA SER A 784 0.42 22.00 -90.28
C SER A 784 0.93 23.24 -89.51
N PRO A 785 0.68 23.34 -88.19
CA PRO A 785 1.25 24.41 -87.34
C PRO A 785 2.78 24.49 -87.36
N PHE A 786 3.45 23.42 -87.80
CA PHE A 786 4.92 23.30 -87.87
C PHE A 786 5.46 23.39 -89.31
N GLY A 787 4.65 23.85 -90.27
CA GLY A 787 5.08 24.15 -91.64
C GLY A 787 5.18 22.96 -92.60
N ALA A 788 4.92 21.73 -92.15
CA ALA A 788 4.81 20.57 -93.05
C ALA A 788 3.52 20.66 -93.88
N THR A 789 3.54 20.19 -95.13
CA THR A 789 2.40 20.28 -96.06
C THR A 789 1.98 18.92 -96.62
N ASN A 790 0.76 18.83 -97.15
CA ASN A 790 0.22 17.66 -97.88
C ASN A 790 -0.85 18.12 -98.90
N THR A 791 -1.18 17.29 -99.90
CA THR A 791 -2.11 17.63 -100.99
C THR A 791 -3.09 16.51 -101.34
N CYS A 792 -4.31 16.88 -101.75
CA CYS A 792 -5.40 15.97 -102.09
C CYS A 792 -6.19 16.48 -103.31
N GLN A 793 -6.62 15.60 -104.22
CA GLN A 793 -7.24 15.99 -105.50
C GLN A 793 -8.59 15.31 -105.77
N THR A 794 -9.42 15.95 -106.58
CA THR A 794 -10.67 15.39 -107.13
C THR A 794 -10.99 15.98 -108.50
N THR A 795 -11.70 15.27 -109.37
CA THR A 795 -12.01 15.70 -110.75
C THR A 795 -13.52 15.76 -110.97
N ILE A 796 -14.00 16.86 -111.57
CA ILE A 796 -15.36 17.00 -112.06
C ILE A 796 -15.33 16.87 -113.59
N THR A 797 -16.11 15.94 -114.14
CA THR A 797 -16.14 15.63 -115.58
C THR A 797 -17.33 16.30 -116.26
N VAL A 798 -17.10 16.92 -117.42
CA VAL A 798 -18.17 17.56 -118.21
C VAL A 798 -18.54 16.71 -119.42
N THR A 799 -19.82 16.39 -119.58
CA THR A 799 -20.35 15.50 -120.64
C THR A 799 -21.26 16.23 -121.63
N THR A 800 -21.32 15.76 -122.89
CA THR A 800 -22.26 16.26 -123.92
C THR A 800 -22.94 15.09 -124.67
N PRO A 801 -24.20 15.22 -125.15
CA PRO A 801 -24.94 14.09 -125.76
C PRO A 801 -24.51 13.73 -127.21
N GLY A 802 -24.79 12.50 -127.61
CA GLY A 802 -24.57 11.99 -128.98
C GLY A 802 -25.77 12.16 -129.95
N PRO A 803 -25.60 11.80 -131.23
CA PRO A 803 -26.69 11.75 -132.22
C PRO A 803 -27.51 10.46 -132.15
N ALA A 804 -28.79 10.55 -132.48
CA ALA A 804 -29.73 9.43 -132.56
C ALA A 804 -30.63 9.53 -133.81
N CYS A 805 -31.09 8.39 -134.35
CA CYS A 805 -32.01 8.37 -135.51
C CYS A 805 -33.08 7.28 -135.41
N THR A 806 -34.17 7.44 -136.16
CA THR A 806 -35.23 6.43 -136.32
C THR A 806 -35.81 6.50 -137.72
N ILE A 807 -36.10 5.34 -138.33
CA ILE A 807 -36.89 5.23 -139.57
C ILE A 807 -38.18 4.47 -139.27
N THR A 808 -39.29 5.00 -139.78
CA THR A 808 -40.61 4.36 -139.82
C THR A 808 -41.09 4.24 -141.27
N VAL A 809 -42.05 3.34 -141.49
CA VAL A 809 -42.71 3.15 -142.78
C VAL A 809 -44.22 3.08 -142.56
N SER A 810 -45.02 3.74 -143.40
CA SER A 810 -46.47 3.84 -143.19
C SER A 810 -47.19 2.50 -143.33
N ARG A 811 -46.58 1.54 -144.04
CA ARG A 811 -46.98 0.12 -144.08
C ARG A 811 -45.71 -0.74 -144.17
N SER A 812 -45.55 -1.73 -143.29
CA SER A 812 -44.42 -2.67 -143.35
C SER A 812 -44.62 -3.78 -144.37
N SER A 813 -45.83 -3.94 -144.91
CA SER A 813 -46.09 -4.75 -146.09
C SER A 813 -47.12 -4.06 -146.99
N ILE A 814 -46.92 -4.19 -148.30
CA ILE A 814 -47.76 -3.63 -149.37
C ILE A 814 -47.94 -4.67 -150.48
N ASN A 815 -48.91 -4.47 -151.37
CA ASN A 815 -49.01 -5.28 -152.59
C ASN A 815 -48.27 -4.59 -153.75
N THR A 816 -47.82 -5.37 -154.74
CA THR A 816 -47.05 -4.86 -155.89
C THR A 816 -47.77 -3.69 -156.59
N GLY A 817 -47.07 -2.57 -156.77
CA GLY A 817 -47.60 -1.35 -157.40
C GLY A 817 -48.29 -0.37 -156.43
N GLN A 818 -48.45 -0.70 -155.15
CA GLN A 818 -48.85 0.28 -154.12
C GLN A 818 -47.64 1.13 -153.67
N SER A 819 -47.90 2.29 -153.08
CA SER A 819 -46.86 3.10 -152.43
C SER A 819 -46.73 2.81 -150.94
N VAL A 820 -45.52 3.07 -150.43
CA VAL A 820 -45.19 3.15 -149.01
C VAL A 820 -44.52 4.48 -148.71
N THR A 821 -44.90 5.09 -147.61
CA THR A 821 -44.26 6.30 -147.09
C THR A 821 -43.10 5.88 -146.19
N VAL A 822 -41.89 6.34 -146.47
CA VAL A 822 -40.73 6.18 -145.59
C VAL A 822 -40.49 7.50 -144.89
N SER A 823 -40.50 7.50 -143.56
CA SER A 823 -40.32 8.70 -142.73
C SER A 823 -39.17 8.51 -141.75
N TRP A 824 -38.44 9.59 -141.48
CA TRP A 824 -37.29 9.58 -140.57
C TRP A 824 -37.36 10.70 -139.55
N THR A 825 -36.70 10.50 -138.42
CA THR A 825 -36.33 11.55 -137.47
C THR A 825 -34.88 11.36 -137.03
N SER A 826 -34.19 12.46 -136.75
CA SER A 826 -32.86 12.43 -136.13
C SER A 826 -32.65 13.60 -135.17
N VAL A 827 -31.87 13.36 -134.12
CA VAL A 827 -31.58 14.32 -133.05
C VAL A 827 -30.07 14.45 -132.94
N ASN A 828 -29.57 15.69 -132.81
CA ASN A 828 -28.15 16.07 -132.80
C ASN A 828 -27.33 15.64 -134.05
N ALA A 829 -27.97 15.17 -135.13
CA ALA A 829 -27.33 14.93 -136.41
C ALA A 829 -27.35 16.18 -137.29
N THR A 830 -26.24 16.46 -137.96
CA THR A 830 -26.04 17.57 -138.89
C THR A 830 -26.11 17.15 -140.37
N SER A 831 -25.97 15.86 -140.66
CA SER A 831 -26.21 15.29 -142.00
C SER A 831 -26.85 13.90 -141.92
N GLY A 832 -27.52 13.47 -143.00
CA GLY A 832 -28.10 12.14 -143.09
C GLY A 832 -28.43 11.71 -144.52
N SER A 833 -28.42 10.40 -144.76
CA SER A 833 -28.83 9.78 -146.02
C SER A 833 -29.53 8.44 -145.77
N ILE A 834 -30.39 8.03 -146.71
CA ILE A 834 -31.16 6.79 -146.63
C ILE A 834 -30.98 5.98 -147.94
N THR A 835 -30.70 4.69 -147.81
CA THR A 835 -30.55 3.75 -148.94
C THR A 835 -31.91 3.36 -149.53
N GLY A 836 -31.96 2.42 -150.48
CA GLY A 836 -33.22 2.01 -151.11
C GLY A 836 -33.81 3.03 -152.11
N GLY A 837 -32.98 3.95 -152.62
CA GLY A 837 -33.35 4.91 -153.66
C GLY A 837 -33.64 6.35 -153.19
N VAL A 838 -33.57 6.64 -151.88
CA VAL A 838 -33.85 7.98 -151.34
C VAL A 838 -32.66 8.94 -151.47
N GLY A 839 -31.45 8.50 -151.09
CA GLY A 839 -30.26 9.34 -151.10
C GLY A 839 -30.15 10.26 -149.87
N SER A 840 -29.48 11.41 -150.01
CA SER A 840 -29.30 12.38 -148.94
C SER A 840 -30.63 13.04 -148.55
N VAL A 841 -30.93 13.11 -147.26
CA VAL A 841 -32.22 13.63 -146.77
C VAL A 841 -32.12 15.05 -146.21
N SER A 842 -33.09 15.89 -146.58
CA SER A 842 -33.23 17.25 -146.08
C SER A 842 -34.71 17.61 -145.90
N PRO A 843 -35.14 18.19 -144.76
CA PRO A 843 -34.32 18.45 -143.57
C PRO A 843 -33.89 17.16 -142.84
N VAL A 844 -32.71 17.21 -142.23
CA VAL A 844 -32.05 16.06 -141.59
C VAL A 844 -32.77 15.62 -140.31
N SER A 845 -33.28 16.58 -139.54
CA SER A 845 -33.96 16.37 -138.25
C SER A 845 -35.26 15.54 -138.37
N GLY A 846 -35.92 15.58 -139.53
CA GLY A 846 -36.99 14.65 -139.84
C GLY A 846 -37.71 14.99 -141.14
N GLY A 847 -38.24 13.97 -141.81
CA GLY A 847 -38.88 14.12 -143.11
C GLY A 847 -39.60 12.84 -143.55
N SER A 848 -40.18 12.87 -144.75
CA SER A 848 -41.07 11.82 -145.24
C SER A 848 -41.10 11.81 -146.78
N ILE A 849 -41.10 10.63 -147.40
CA ILE A 849 -41.18 10.45 -148.85
C ILE A 849 -42.00 9.21 -149.22
N ASP A 850 -42.90 9.32 -150.20
CA ASP A 850 -43.65 8.18 -150.76
C ASP A 850 -42.87 7.53 -151.90
N LEU A 851 -42.76 6.20 -151.86
CA LEU A 851 -41.98 5.38 -152.79
C LEU A 851 -42.80 4.17 -153.24
N PHE A 852 -42.48 3.63 -154.43
CA PHE A 852 -43.10 2.44 -155.00
C PHE A 852 -42.04 1.32 -155.18
N PRO A 853 -41.61 0.64 -154.11
CA PRO A 853 -40.63 -0.44 -154.22
C PRO A 853 -41.22 -1.62 -155.02
N PRO A 854 -40.54 -2.11 -156.07
CA PRO A 854 -41.06 -3.19 -156.92
C PRO A 854 -40.97 -4.58 -156.25
N SER A 855 -40.15 -4.69 -155.19
CA SER A 855 -39.89 -5.89 -154.41
C SER A 855 -39.54 -5.50 -152.97
N ASP A 856 -39.46 -6.49 -152.07
CA ASP A 856 -38.96 -6.33 -150.71
C ASP A 856 -37.71 -5.43 -150.65
N THR A 857 -37.78 -4.34 -149.90
CA THR A 857 -36.76 -3.29 -149.85
C THR A 857 -36.49 -2.87 -148.41
N THR A 858 -35.21 -2.83 -148.03
CA THR A 858 -34.76 -2.32 -146.72
C THR A 858 -34.16 -0.93 -146.86
N TYR A 859 -34.77 0.04 -146.19
CA TYR A 859 -34.32 1.42 -146.09
C TYR A 859 -33.41 1.54 -144.87
N VAL A 860 -32.10 1.69 -145.09
CA VAL A 860 -31.10 1.96 -144.04
C VAL A 860 -30.76 3.44 -144.07
N GLY A 861 -31.05 4.15 -142.99
CA GLY A 861 -30.63 5.52 -142.77
C GLY A 861 -29.34 5.59 -141.96
N THR A 862 -28.47 6.51 -142.33
CA THR A 862 -27.21 6.80 -141.64
C THR A 862 -27.13 8.31 -141.41
N PHE A 863 -26.99 8.71 -140.15
CA PHE A 863 -27.06 10.08 -139.69
C PHE A 863 -25.82 10.42 -138.86
N THR A 864 -25.17 11.54 -139.16
CA THR A 864 -23.89 11.94 -138.54
C THR A 864 -24.06 13.27 -137.81
N GLY A 865 -23.47 13.38 -136.62
CA GLY A 865 -23.44 14.58 -135.81
C GLY A 865 -22.06 14.81 -135.18
N PRO A 866 -21.91 15.85 -134.32
CA PRO A 866 -20.60 16.22 -133.75
C PRO A 866 -19.90 15.11 -132.95
N ASN A 867 -20.69 14.20 -132.37
CA ASN A 867 -20.24 13.10 -131.51
C ASN A 867 -20.39 11.72 -132.20
N GLY A 868 -20.32 11.65 -133.53
CA GLY A 868 -20.23 10.40 -134.30
C GLY A 868 -21.38 10.15 -135.29
N THR A 869 -21.52 8.89 -135.71
CA THR A 869 -22.52 8.45 -136.71
C THR A 869 -23.40 7.33 -136.13
N VAL A 870 -24.70 7.39 -136.41
CA VAL A 870 -25.71 6.41 -136.00
C VAL A 870 -26.50 5.94 -137.23
N SER A 871 -26.86 4.66 -137.27
CA SER A 871 -27.68 4.09 -138.34
C SER A 871 -28.91 3.38 -137.80
N CYS A 872 -30.01 3.47 -138.55
CA CYS A 872 -31.33 2.94 -138.21
C CYS A 872 -31.99 2.43 -139.50
N GLN A 873 -32.70 1.29 -139.45
CA GLN A 873 -33.21 0.64 -140.67
C GLN A 873 -34.64 0.11 -140.54
N LYS A 874 -35.35 0.05 -141.68
CA LYS A 874 -36.70 -0.53 -141.77
C LYS A 874 -36.95 -1.21 -143.11
N THR A 875 -37.52 -2.41 -143.08
CA THR A 875 -37.88 -3.19 -144.28
C THR A 875 -39.37 -3.06 -144.60
N VAL A 876 -39.70 -3.02 -145.89
CA VAL A 876 -41.05 -3.15 -146.43
C VAL A 876 -41.09 -4.40 -147.31
N THR A 877 -42.06 -5.29 -147.09
CA THR A 877 -42.24 -6.52 -147.87
C THR A 877 -43.38 -6.37 -148.89
N VAL A 878 -43.17 -6.83 -150.13
CA VAL A 878 -44.10 -6.60 -151.26
C VAL A 878 -44.79 -7.91 -151.62
N ALA A 879 -45.96 -8.15 -151.02
CA ALA A 879 -46.67 -9.42 -151.10
C ALA A 879 -47.61 -9.51 -152.33
N PRO A 880 -47.76 -10.70 -152.95
CA PRO A 880 -48.90 -11.03 -153.80
C PRO A 880 -50.16 -11.32 -152.96
N THR A 881 -51.35 -11.12 -153.53
CA THR A 881 -52.62 -10.91 -152.80
C THR A 881 -53.36 -12.17 -152.25
N GLY A 882 -53.80 -12.12 -150.97
CA GLY A 882 -54.62 -13.10 -150.21
C GLY A 882 -55.00 -12.60 -148.78
N CYS A 883 -55.89 -13.22 -147.95
CA CYS A 883 -56.50 -12.56 -146.75
C CYS A 883 -57.04 -13.45 -145.54
N THR A 884 -56.99 -12.99 -144.22
CA THR A 884 -57.98 -13.12 -143.03
C THR A 884 -57.54 -13.04 -141.45
N THR A 885 -57.34 -11.85 -140.72
CA THR A 885 -57.64 -11.36 -139.24
C THR A 885 -56.96 -11.63 -137.78
N ASN A 886 -56.97 -10.63 -136.77
CA ASN A 886 -57.14 -10.62 -135.21
C ASN A 886 -56.03 -10.19 -134.06
N CYS A 887 -56.32 -9.59 -132.81
CA CYS A 887 -55.40 -9.27 -131.57
C CYS A 887 -55.95 -8.60 -130.16
N GLY A 888 -55.18 -8.49 -128.97
CA GLY A 888 -55.40 -7.71 -127.62
C GLY A 888 -54.64 -8.19 -126.27
N GLY A 889 -54.47 -7.69 -124.96
CA GLY A 889 -54.54 -6.49 -123.97
C GLY A 889 -54.64 -6.87 -122.38
N GLY A 890 -54.39 -6.27 -121.13
CA GLY A 890 -53.69 -5.15 -120.29
C GLY A 890 -54.24 -4.97 -118.75
N LEU A 891 -53.82 -4.28 -117.59
CA LEU A 891 -52.62 -3.72 -116.76
C LEU A 891 -52.91 -3.03 -115.29
N ASN A 892 -51.93 -2.83 -114.29
CA ASN A 892 -51.72 -1.74 -113.15
C ASN A 892 -51.68 -1.93 -111.52
N PRO A 893 -50.91 -1.13 -110.63
CA PRO A 893 -50.74 -1.21 -109.07
C PRO A 893 -50.47 0.08 -108.08
N PRO A 894 -50.23 0.02 -106.69
CA PRO A 894 -50.15 1.14 -105.61
C PRO A 894 -49.01 1.23 -104.42
N ASN A 895 -48.97 2.18 -103.40
CA ASN A 895 -47.90 2.40 -102.26
C ASN A 895 -48.18 3.33 -100.93
N VAL A 896 -47.33 3.44 -99.81
CA VAL A 896 -47.45 4.18 -98.43
C VAL A 896 -46.11 4.21 -97.47
N VAL A 897 -45.71 4.84 -96.26
CA VAL A 897 -45.76 6.09 -95.31
C VAL A 897 -44.64 6.09 -94.09
N LEU A 898 -44.32 7.15 -93.24
CA LEU A 898 -43.15 7.31 -92.20
C LEU A 898 -43.28 8.24 -90.87
N TYR A 899 -42.24 8.43 -89.93
CA TYR A 899 -41.77 9.66 -89.08
C TYR A 899 -40.82 9.62 -87.74
N LYS A 900 -40.78 10.59 -86.73
CA LYS A 900 -39.62 11.05 -85.77
C LYS A 900 -39.95 11.75 -84.34
N GLN A 901 -39.13 12.40 -83.40
CA GLN A 901 -37.79 12.30 -82.60
C GLN A 901 -37.44 13.49 -81.52
N PRO A 902 -36.66 13.37 -80.36
CA PRO A 902 -36.31 14.45 -79.30
C PRO A 902 -34.90 14.53 -78.49
N SER A 903 -34.50 15.56 -77.62
CA SER A 903 -33.26 15.64 -76.68
C SER A 903 -32.95 16.86 -75.66
N ASN A 904 -31.96 16.73 -74.69
CA ASN A 904 -30.92 17.67 -74.05
C ASN A 904 -30.89 18.50 -72.66
N GLN A 905 -29.90 18.21 -71.75
CA GLN A 905 -28.90 18.99 -70.88
C GLN A 905 -29.23 19.91 -69.58
N PRO A 906 -28.30 20.70 -68.87
CA PRO A 906 -27.55 20.32 -67.60
C PRO A 906 -27.25 21.39 -66.42
N LEU A 907 -26.52 21.00 -65.32
CA LEU A 907 -25.64 21.75 -64.32
C LEU A 907 -26.01 22.06 -62.81
N ALA A 908 -25.01 21.91 -61.88
CA ALA A 908 -24.73 22.46 -60.49
C ALA A 908 -25.76 22.31 -59.31
N PHE A 909 -25.49 22.35 -57.98
CA PHE A 909 -24.43 22.88 -57.05
C PHE A 909 -24.18 21.97 -55.78
N ILE A 910 -23.45 22.45 -54.73
CA ILE A 910 -23.13 21.78 -53.43
C ILE A 910 -23.28 22.74 -52.21
N SER A 911 -23.77 22.27 -51.05
CA SER A 911 -23.28 22.61 -49.68
C SER A 911 -23.85 21.66 -48.59
N LEU A 912 -23.35 21.74 -47.35
CA LEU A 912 -23.44 20.71 -46.29
C LEU A 912 -24.61 20.89 -45.31
N SER A 913 -25.21 19.78 -44.84
CA SER A 913 -25.07 19.30 -43.44
C SER A 913 -26.03 18.12 -43.09
N GLN A 914 -25.85 17.57 -41.88
CA GLN A 914 -26.74 16.68 -41.12
C GLN A 914 -26.80 15.19 -41.49
N ILE A 915 -26.45 14.36 -40.50
CA ILE A 915 -26.57 12.90 -40.47
C ILE A 915 -28.04 12.55 -40.13
N PRO A 916 -28.67 11.52 -40.74
CA PRO A 916 -29.99 11.05 -40.32
C PRO A 916 -29.92 10.37 -38.94
N TYR A 917 -30.09 11.18 -37.89
CA TYR A 917 -30.25 10.75 -36.51
C TYR A 917 -31.62 10.05 -36.38
N THR A 918 -31.66 8.76 -36.08
CA THR A 918 -32.93 8.04 -35.82
C THR A 918 -33.46 8.42 -34.44
N GLY A 919 -34.17 9.54 -34.37
CA GLY A 919 -34.82 10.01 -33.14
C GLY A 919 -35.89 9.02 -32.67
N PHE A 920 -35.71 8.47 -31.48
CA PHE A 920 -36.75 7.71 -30.80
C PHE A 920 -37.69 8.70 -30.10
N ASP A 921 -38.76 9.10 -30.80
CA ASP A 921 -39.69 10.16 -30.35
C ASP A 921 -40.57 9.70 -29.18
N ALA A 922 -39.96 9.75 -28.00
CA ALA A 922 -40.56 9.36 -26.73
C ALA A 922 -40.98 10.63 -25.96
N GLY A 923 -42.20 11.08 -26.26
CA GLY A 923 -42.78 12.32 -25.75
C GLY A 923 -42.85 12.46 -24.21
N PRO A 924 -43.35 13.60 -23.69
CA PRO A 924 -42.99 14.14 -22.38
C PRO A 924 -43.16 13.20 -21.18
N ALA A 925 -44.11 12.26 -21.20
CA ALA A 925 -44.27 11.25 -20.14
C ALA A 925 -43.06 10.30 -20.03
N LEU A 926 -42.49 9.88 -21.17
CA LEU A 926 -41.32 9.01 -21.21
C LEU A 926 -40.03 9.81 -20.91
N THR A 927 -39.98 11.08 -21.33
CA THR A 927 -38.92 12.01 -20.92
C THR A 927 -38.94 12.25 -19.41
N MET A 928 -40.11 12.41 -18.79
CA MET A 928 -40.24 12.49 -17.32
C MET A 928 -39.82 11.20 -16.63
N LEU A 929 -40.24 10.03 -17.12
CA LEU A 929 -39.81 8.74 -16.55
C LEU A 929 -38.29 8.54 -16.63
N PHE A 930 -37.65 8.98 -17.71
CA PHE A 930 -36.19 8.97 -17.85
C PHE A 930 -35.50 9.86 -16.81
N TRP A 931 -35.95 11.10 -16.61
CA TRP A 931 -35.40 12.00 -15.58
C TRP A 931 -35.70 11.53 -14.15
N LEU A 932 -36.86 10.92 -13.90
CA LEU A 932 -37.23 10.36 -12.60
C LEU A 932 -36.39 9.12 -12.28
N ALA A 933 -36.12 8.26 -13.26
CA ALA A 933 -35.19 7.14 -13.13
C ALA A 933 -33.74 7.62 -12.82
N ILE A 934 -33.25 8.66 -13.51
CA ILE A 934 -31.95 9.27 -13.21
C ILE A 934 -31.93 9.87 -11.80
N GLY A 935 -33.02 10.52 -11.36
CA GLY A 935 -33.17 11.04 -9.99
C GLY A 935 -33.08 9.95 -8.92
N LEU A 936 -33.84 8.86 -9.09
CA LEU A 936 -33.81 7.71 -8.18
C LEU A 936 -32.43 7.01 -8.16
N PHE A 937 -31.80 6.86 -9.32
CA PHE A 937 -30.45 6.29 -9.43
C PHE A 937 -29.39 7.17 -8.75
N SER A 938 -29.52 8.49 -8.86
CA SER A 938 -28.66 9.45 -8.17
C SER A 938 -28.83 9.41 -6.65
N ALA A 939 -30.08 9.29 -6.16
CA ALA A 939 -30.37 9.15 -4.73
C ALA A 939 -29.84 7.81 -4.16
N LEU A 940 -29.94 6.72 -4.92
CA LEU A 940 -29.37 5.41 -4.56
C LEU A 940 -27.85 5.48 -4.42
N ILE A 941 -27.16 6.15 -5.35
CA ILE A 941 -25.70 6.37 -5.28
C ILE A 941 -25.34 7.23 -4.06
N ALA A 942 -26.08 8.31 -3.79
CA ALA A 942 -25.85 9.16 -2.61
C ALA A 942 -26.00 8.39 -1.28
N TYR A 943 -27.01 7.53 -1.17
CA TYR A 943 -27.22 6.65 -0.01
C TYR A 943 -26.04 5.70 0.23
N ILE A 944 -25.52 5.08 -0.84
CA ILE A 944 -24.37 4.17 -0.79
C ILE A 944 -23.06 4.90 -0.41
N VAL A 945 -22.90 6.16 -0.81
CA VAL A 945 -21.70 6.97 -0.50
C VAL A 945 -21.69 7.52 0.93
N ALA A 946 -22.86 7.80 1.52
CA ALA A 946 -22.97 8.27 2.90
C ALA A 946 -23.05 7.13 3.94
N GLY A 947 -23.47 5.93 3.53
CA GLY A 947 -23.78 4.80 4.40
C GLY A 947 -22.59 3.90 4.79
N LYS A 948 -22.03 4.13 5.98
CA LYS A 948 -21.01 3.33 6.71
C LYS A 948 -19.55 3.41 6.25
N ARG A 949 -18.67 3.32 7.26
CA ARG A 949 -17.22 3.10 7.16
C ARG A 949 -16.94 1.60 6.94
N GLY A 950 -15.83 1.28 6.25
CA GLY A 950 -15.15 -0.02 6.41
C GLY A 950 -15.16 -0.97 5.20
N ILE A 951 -14.48 -0.58 4.11
CA ILE A 951 -13.72 -1.41 3.14
C ILE A 951 -13.10 -0.42 2.15
N ARG A 952 -11.76 -0.40 1.98
CA ARG A 952 -11.09 0.09 0.75
C ARG A 952 -9.70 -0.54 0.60
N PHE A 953 -9.43 -1.00 -0.61
CA PHE A 953 -8.12 -1.38 -1.12
C PHE A 953 -7.86 -0.53 -2.39
N VAL A 954 -6.68 0.08 -2.49
CA VAL A 954 -5.86 0.29 -3.71
C VAL A 954 -6.48 0.84 -5.03
N MET A 955 -5.83 1.89 -5.57
CA MET A 955 -5.90 2.46 -6.95
C MET A 955 -7.25 3.08 -7.43
N GLY A 956 -7.27 4.05 -8.36
CA GLY A 956 -6.17 4.87 -8.94
C GLY A 956 -6.63 5.73 -10.15
N TYR A 957 -5.98 6.88 -10.38
CA TYR A 957 -6.12 7.82 -11.54
C TYR A 957 -7.52 8.48 -11.71
N ALA A 958 -7.68 9.81 -11.73
CA ALA A 958 -7.19 10.90 -12.61
C ALA A 958 -8.02 11.06 -13.92
N ASN A 959 -8.39 12.27 -14.40
CA ASN A 959 -8.10 13.63 -13.92
C ASN A 959 -9.42 14.45 -13.67
N THR A 960 -9.78 15.63 -14.19
CA THR A 960 -9.23 16.55 -15.24
C THR A 960 -9.67 18.01 -14.99
N THR A 961 -9.13 18.94 -15.79
CA THR A 961 -9.17 20.42 -15.79
C THR A 961 -10.29 21.00 -16.71
N PRO A 962 -10.69 22.30 -16.64
CA PRO A 962 -9.87 23.52 -16.90
C PRO A 962 -10.20 24.77 -16.03
N HIS A 963 -9.63 25.98 -16.22
CA HIS A 963 -8.22 26.42 -16.28
C HIS A 963 -8.16 27.98 -16.20
N ALA A 964 -7.22 28.57 -15.44
CA ALA A 964 -6.79 29.98 -15.54
C ALA A 964 -5.37 30.15 -14.96
N ARG A 965 -4.54 31.08 -15.50
CA ARG A 965 -3.12 31.27 -15.12
C ARG A 965 -2.64 32.72 -15.33
N PRO A 966 -1.71 33.21 -14.49
CA PRO A 966 -0.40 33.72 -14.96
C PRO A 966 0.79 33.38 -13.99
N GLU A 967 2.08 33.70 -14.25
CA GLU A 967 2.87 33.54 -15.49
C GLU A 967 4.41 33.61 -15.21
N THR A 968 5.16 32.51 -15.39
CA THR A 968 6.64 32.41 -15.63
C THR A 968 7.67 32.91 -14.57
N PRO A 969 9.00 32.66 -14.72
CA PRO A 969 9.76 31.63 -15.50
C PRO A 969 10.71 30.73 -14.62
N ALA A 970 10.92 29.44 -14.93
CA ALA A 970 12.08 28.80 -15.65
C ALA A 970 13.41 28.70 -14.82
N GLU A 971 14.31 27.70 -14.95
CA GLU A 971 14.63 26.64 -15.95
C GLU A 971 14.82 25.24 -15.28
N ARG A 972 14.48 24.04 -15.81
CA ARG A 972 14.85 23.25 -17.04
C ARG A 972 16.25 22.59 -16.99
N HIS A 973 16.56 21.42 -17.58
CA HIS A 973 15.91 20.45 -18.52
C HIS A 973 16.05 18.99 -17.96
N GLU A 974 15.66 17.85 -18.57
CA GLU A 974 15.23 17.48 -19.94
C GLU A 974 14.28 16.25 -19.93
N HIS A 975 13.34 16.11 -20.88
CA HIS A 975 12.41 14.94 -20.93
C HIS A 975 11.69 14.75 -22.28
N ALA A 976 11.98 13.68 -23.05
CA ALA A 976 11.18 13.20 -24.20
C ALA A 976 11.70 11.86 -24.78
N ARG A 977 10.94 11.00 -25.48
CA ARG A 977 9.50 10.65 -25.46
C ARG A 977 9.29 9.40 -26.36
N GLU A 978 8.53 8.39 -25.92
CA GLU A 978 8.08 7.27 -26.79
C GLU A 978 6.77 7.59 -27.53
N GLU A 979 6.52 6.93 -28.66
CA GLU A 979 5.21 6.42 -29.10
C GLU A 979 5.33 5.59 -30.40
N VAL A 980 4.18 5.04 -30.89
CA VAL A 980 3.94 4.42 -32.22
C VAL A 980 4.09 2.89 -32.32
N TYR A 981 2.96 2.21 -32.01
CA TYR A 981 2.53 0.85 -32.37
C TYR A 981 3.23 -0.40 -31.78
N GLY A 982 2.41 -1.42 -31.50
CA GLY A 982 2.78 -2.76 -31.10
C GLY A 982 1.59 -3.73 -31.20
N THR A 983 1.72 -4.91 -30.56
CA THR A 983 0.80 -6.07 -30.57
C THR A 983 0.81 -6.96 -31.84
N PRO A 984 0.43 -8.25 -31.76
CA PRO A 984 0.12 -9.08 -30.57
C PRO A 984 0.99 -10.36 -30.43
N TYR A 985 1.02 -10.92 -29.21
CA TYR A 985 1.41 -12.31 -28.93
C TYR A 985 0.14 -13.17 -28.74
N PRO A 986 0.09 -14.44 -29.21
CA PRO A 986 -1.03 -15.35 -28.95
C PRO A 986 -0.88 -16.11 -27.62
N THR A 987 -2.01 -16.51 -27.02
CA THR A 987 -2.10 -17.29 -25.77
C THR A 987 -2.10 -18.82 -26.01
N PRO A 988 -1.69 -19.64 -25.02
CA PRO A 988 -1.63 -21.11 -25.16
C PRO A 988 -2.87 -21.84 -24.62
N ASP A 989 -3.29 -22.94 -25.26
CA ASP A 989 -4.04 -24.04 -24.61
C ASP A 989 -4.05 -25.37 -25.43
N ALA A 990 -4.49 -26.46 -24.80
CA ALA A 990 -5.05 -27.72 -25.34
C ALA A 990 -4.16 -28.81 -26.03
N LEU A 991 -3.82 -29.84 -25.21
CA LEU A 991 -3.90 -31.30 -25.45
C LEU A 991 -3.35 -32.00 -26.75
N ALA A 992 -2.21 -32.69 -26.56
CA ALA A 992 -2.00 -34.16 -26.67
C ALA A 992 -2.20 -35.00 -27.97
N THR A 993 -1.32 -36.03 -28.13
CA THR A 993 -1.39 -37.27 -28.97
C THR A 993 -1.30 -37.12 -30.52
N HIS A 994 -0.76 -38.07 -31.32
CA HIS A 994 -0.21 -39.43 -31.08
C HIS A 994 0.73 -39.92 -32.24
N GLN A 995 1.75 -40.74 -31.91
CA GLN A 995 2.26 -41.95 -32.65
C GLN A 995 2.89 -41.85 -34.07
N ALA A 996 3.72 -42.80 -34.57
CA ALA A 996 4.42 -43.96 -33.93
C ALA A 996 5.57 -44.56 -34.79
N ARG A 997 6.56 -45.16 -34.11
CA ARG A 997 7.36 -46.40 -34.40
C ARG A 997 8.52 -46.53 -33.37
N VAL A 998 9.31 -47.61 -33.22
CA VAL A 998 9.43 -48.87 -33.99
C VAL A 998 9.01 -50.10 -33.14
N VAL A 999 9.87 -51.13 -32.95
CA VAL A 999 9.58 -52.46 -32.36
C VAL A 999 10.85 -53.06 -31.70
N SER A 1000 10.71 -53.51 -30.43
CA SER A 1000 11.18 -54.74 -29.71
C SER A 1000 12.46 -55.55 -30.15
N PRO A 1001 13.03 -56.49 -29.33
CA PRO A 1001 12.46 -57.14 -28.12
C PRO A 1001 13.39 -57.55 -26.92
N THR A 1002 12.78 -57.70 -25.72
CA THR A 1002 13.14 -58.60 -24.58
C THR A 1002 14.51 -58.43 -23.85
N LYS A 1003 14.71 -58.89 -22.60
CA LYS A 1003 13.95 -59.79 -21.69
C LYS A 1003 14.00 -59.29 -20.22
N THR A 1004 12.96 -59.59 -19.43
CA THR A 1004 12.78 -59.33 -17.99
C THR A 1004 13.48 -60.35 -17.06
N GLU A 1005 13.76 -59.96 -15.81
CA GLU A 1005 13.59 -60.79 -14.61
C GLU A 1005 13.24 -59.90 -13.38
N GLU A 1006 12.64 -60.46 -12.31
CA GLU A 1006 11.77 -59.72 -11.35
C GLU A 1006 11.73 -60.38 -9.94
N VAL A 1007 11.03 -59.76 -8.97
CA VAL A 1007 10.66 -60.23 -7.59
C VAL A 1007 11.87 -60.48 -6.61
N PHE A 1008 11.79 -60.41 -5.26
CA PHE A 1008 10.73 -60.55 -4.23
C PHE A 1008 10.91 -59.63 -2.98
N ILE A 1009 9.87 -59.51 -2.12
CA ILE A 1009 9.85 -58.81 -0.81
C ILE A 1009 9.06 -59.65 0.23
N PRO A 1010 9.54 -59.81 1.50
CA PRO A 1010 8.80 -59.41 2.73
C PRO A 1010 9.74 -58.76 3.80
N VAL A 1011 9.38 -57.92 4.81
CA VAL A 1011 8.19 -57.56 5.64
C VAL A 1011 8.34 -58.00 7.12
N GLU A 1012 7.80 -57.19 8.06
CA GLU A 1012 7.94 -57.18 9.55
C GLU A 1012 9.30 -56.61 10.08
N GLN A 1013 9.36 -55.51 10.87
CA GLN A 1013 8.93 -55.24 12.27
C GLN A 1013 9.82 -55.90 13.35
N LEU A 1014 10.22 -55.27 14.47
CA LEU A 1014 9.71 -54.09 15.21
C LEU A 1014 10.81 -53.41 16.09
N LEU A 1015 10.50 -52.24 16.69
CA LEU A 1015 11.15 -51.54 17.85
C LEU A 1015 12.47 -50.71 17.69
N THR A 1016 12.31 -49.38 17.72
CA THR A 1016 13.09 -48.33 18.48
C THR A 1016 14.63 -48.23 18.37
N SER A 1017 15.28 -47.06 18.45
CA SER A 1017 14.88 -45.71 18.91
C SER A 1017 15.58 -44.60 18.11
N VAL A 1018 15.06 -43.36 18.12
CA VAL A 1018 15.63 -42.19 17.43
C VAL A 1018 15.76 -41.00 18.39
N VAL A 1019 16.89 -40.29 18.31
CA VAL A 1019 17.20 -39.03 19.03
C VAL A 1019 17.73 -38.03 17.98
N PRO A 1020 17.32 -36.74 18.01
CA PRO A 1020 17.49 -35.84 16.86
C PRO A 1020 18.90 -35.26 16.70
N VAL A 1021 19.21 -34.85 15.47
CA VAL A 1021 20.46 -34.19 15.05
C VAL A 1021 20.19 -32.70 14.76
N ALA A 1022 21.09 -31.82 15.17
CA ALA A 1022 20.99 -30.38 14.91
C ALA A 1022 21.30 -30.02 13.45
N PRO A 1023 20.63 -29.01 12.85
CA PRO A 1023 20.72 -28.73 11.42
C PRO A 1023 22.00 -27.99 11.02
N SER A 1024 22.72 -28.53 10.03
CA SER A 1024 23.78 -27.81 9.31
C SER A 1024 23.20 -26.79 8.33
N ARG A 1025 23.62 -25.51 8.39
CA ARG A 1025 23.29 -24.53 7.35
C ARG A 1025 24.10 -24.82 6.07
N SER A 1026 23.40 -24.94 4.95
CA SER A 1026 23.95 -24.91 3.59
C SER A 1026 23.57 -23.56 2.94
N PRO A 1027 24.32 -23.02 1.96
CA PRO A 1027 24.13 -21.65 1.50
C PRO A 1027 22.87 -21.46 0.65
N VAL A 1028 22.27 -20.28 0.78
CA VAL A 1028 21.19 -19.77 -0.08
C VAL A 1028 21.81 -19.13 -1.34
N PRO A 1029 21.19 -19.21 -2.53
CA PRO A 1029 21.76 -18.65 -3.76
C PRO A 1029 22.02 -17.15 -3.69
N ALA A 1030 23.05 -16.69 -4.40
CA ALA A 1030 23.42 -15.28 -4.47
C ALA A 1030 22.37 -14.44 -5.24
N VAL A 1031 22.16 -13.21 -4.76
CA VAL A 1031 21.67 -12.10 -5.59
C VAL A 1031 22.88 -11.44 -6.25
N ASP A 1032 22.76 -11.04 -7.51
CA ASP A 1032 23.89 -10.66 -8.34
C ASP A 1032 24.80 -9.54 -7.79
N GLY A 1033 26.11 -9.72 -8.02
CA GLY A 1033 27.10 -8.63 -8.09
C GLY A 1033 27.76 -8.17 -6.79
N ILE A 1034 27.20 -8.41 -5.59
CA ILE A 1034 27.75 -7.87 -4.33
C ILE A 1034 28.01 -9.00 -3.31
N PRO A 1035 29.28 -9.38 -3.03
CA PRO A 1035 29.60 -10.40 -2.02
C PRO A 1035 29.28 -9.91 -0.60
N ASN A 1036 29.09 -10.82 0.36
CA ASN A 1036 28.83 -10.46 1.75
C ASN A 1036 29.99 -9.63 2.34
N ILE A 1037 29.66 -8.65 3.20
CA ILE A 1037 30.67 -7.77 3.82
C ILE A 1037 31.56 -8.54 4.81
N ALA A 1038 31.02 -9.56 5.50
CA ALA A 1038 31.81 -10.43 6.37
C ALA A 1038 32.91 -11.17 5.58
N ASP A 1039 32.53 -11.85 4.48
CA ASP A 1039 33.47 -12.56 3.60
C ASP A 1039 34.56 -11.64 3.05
N VAL A 1040 34.24 -10.39 2.71
CA VAL A 1040 35.20 -9.38 2.24
C VAL A 1040 36.14 -8.91 3.36
N ILE A 1041 35.65 -8.79 4.59
CA ILE A 1041 36.46 -8.45 5.79
C ILE A 1041 37.41 -9.60 6.12
N GLU A 1042 36.91 -10.84 6.20
CA GLU A 1042 37.69 -12.04 6.50
C GLU A 1042 38.75 -12.33 5.42
N SER A 1043 38.37 -12.22 4.14
CA SER A 1043 39.29 -12.37 3.00
C SER A 1043 40.41 -11.31 3.04
N ARG A 1044 40.10 -10.06 3.38
CA ARG A 1044 41.10 -8.98 3.55
C ARG A 1044 41.98 -9.20 4.78
N ALA A 1045 41.44 -9.72 5.89
CA ALA A 1045 42.23 -10.08 7.07
C ALA A 1045 43.25 -11.18 6.72
N HIS A 1046 42.79 -12.27 6.11
CA HIS A 1046 43.66 -13.37 5.69
C HIS A 1046 44.73 -12.93 4.69
N ALA A 1047 44.39 -12.05 3.73
CA ALA A 1047 45.36 -11.48 2.79
C ALA A 1047 46.45 -10.61 3.47
N ALA A 1048 46.15 -10.00 4.63
CA ALA A 1048 47.11 -9.24 5.43
C ALA A 1048 47.94 -10.11 6.40
N GLY A 1049 47.67 -11.42 6.50
CA GLY A 1049 48.28 -12.29 7.50
C GLY A 1049 47.65 -12.15 8.90
N VAL A 1050 46.38 -11.76 8.95
CA VAL A 1050 45.59 -11.56 10.19
C VAL A 1050 44.52 -12.64 10.30
N LEU A 1051 44.39 -13.25 11.47
CA LEU A 1051 43.29 -14.16 11.83
C LEU A 1051 42.36 -13.41 12.80
N MET A 1052 41.07 -13.34 12.48
CA MET A 1052 40.05 -12.71 13.31
C MET A 1052 39.18 -13.77 13.99
N SER A 1053 38.66 -13.48 15.18
CA SER A 1053 37.61 -14.33 15.77
C SER A 1053 36.25 -14.02 15.12
N PRO A 1054 35.27 -14.96 15.12
CA PRO A 1054 33.95 -14.74 14.51
C PRO A 1054 33.21 -13.52 15.09
N GLU A 1055 33.41 -13.24 16.38
CA GLU A 1055 32.83 -12.12 17.09
C GLU A 1055 33.55 -10.81 16.73
N ALA A 1056 34.86 -10.84 16.46
CA ALA A 1056 35.60 -9.70 15.90
C ALA A 1056 35.18 -9.38 14.45
N VAL A 1057 34.90 -10.39 13.61
CA VAL A 1057 34.34 -10.19 12.27
C VAL A 1057 32.93 -9.60 12.37
N THR A 1058 32.11 -10.10 13.29
CA THR A 1058 30.77 -9.55 13.56
C THR A 1058 30.87 -8.08 14.00
N LEU A 1059 31.76 -7.77 14.95
CA LEU A 1059 32.02 -6.41 15.41
C LEU A 1059 32.48 -5.50 14.26
N ALA A 1060 33.38 -5.98 13.38
CA ALA A 1060 33.83 -5.26 12.20
C ALA A 1060 32.70 -4.94 11.21
N THR A 1061 31.74 -5.86 11.01
CA THR A 1061 30.55 -5.60 10.18
C THR A 1061 29.57 -4.60 10.81
N SER A 1062 29.65 -4.38 12.13
CA SER A 1062 28.77 -3.46 12.88
C SER A 1062 29.31 -2.03 13.04
N ILE A 1063 30.51 -1.72 12.55
CA ILE A 1063 31.15 -0.40 12.69
C ILE A 1063 30.30 0.73 12.09
N SER A 1064 29.71 0.49 10.92
CA SER A 1064 28.85 1.45 10.21
C SER A 1064 27.83 0.72 9.34
N THR A 1065 26.62 1.29 9.25
CA THR A 1065 25.59 0.85 8.30
C THR A 1065 25.93 1.17 6.85
N ASP A 1066 26.91 2.05 6.59
CA ASP A 1066 27.50 2.23 5.27
C ASP A 1066 28.62 1.20 5.04
N ARG A 1067 28.44 0.37 4.01
CA ARG A 1067 29.38 -0.66 3.56
C ARG A 1067 30.74 -0.08 3.13
N ALA A 1068 30.78 1.10 2.51
CA ALA A 1068 32.03 1.74 2.10
C ALA A 1068 32.81 2.22 3.33
N GLU A 1069 32.11 2.83 4.29
CA GLU A 1069 32.72 3.33 5.52
C GLU A 1069 33.19 2.20 6.45
N SER A 1070 32.39 1.14 6.63
CA SER A 1070 32.81 -0.06 7.37
C SER A 1070 34.08 -0.69 6.77
N LEU A 1071 34.18 -0.77 5.44
CA LEU A 1071 35.41 -1.27 4.77
C LEU A 1071 36.59 -0.28 4.82
N ARG A 1072 36.33 1.02 4.98
CA ARG A 1072 37.38 2.06 5.19
C ARG A 1072 37.95 1.98 6.59
N VAL A 1073 37.09 2.02 7.62
CA VAL A 1073 37.50 1.97 9.03
C VAL A 1073 38.12 0.61 9.37
N PHE A 1074 37.58 -0.49 8.85
CA PHE A 1074 38.25 -1.79 8.94
C PHE A 1074 39.65 -1.78 8.31
N GLY A 1075 39.83 -1.09 7.17
CA GLY A 1075 41.13 -0.91 6.53
C GLY A 1075 42.14 -0.14 7.41
N ASN A 1076 41.70 0.87 8.16
CA ASN A 1076 42.54 1.57 9.13
C ASN A 1076 42.95 0.65 10.28
N ILE A 1077 41.96 -0.01 10.92
CA ILE A 1077 42.17 -0.96 12.03
C ILE A 1077 43.13 -2.08 11.63
N LEU A 1078 42.98 -2.64 10.43
CA LEU A 1078 43.82 -3.71 9.92
C LEU A 1078 45.27 -3.26 9.70
N ASN A 1079 45.48 -2.04 9.20
CA ASN A 1079 46.84 -1.47 9.05
C ASN A 1079 47.51 -1.19 10.39
N GLU A 1080 46.78 -0.69 11.39
CA GLU A 1080 47.33 -0.47 12.74
C GLU A 1080 47.57 -1.81 13.48
N ALA A 1081 46.71 -2.82 13.29
CA ALA A 1081 46.95 -4.18 13.78
C ALA A 1081 48.27 -4.75 13.21
N VAL A 1082 48.48 -4.64 11.89
CA VAL A 1082 49.71 -5.08 11.20
C VAL A 1082 50.97 -4.33 11.67
N ARG A 1083 50.81 -3.13 12.23
CA ARG A 1083 51.91 -2.32 12.78
C ARG A 1083 52.20 -2.57 14.27
N THR A 1084 51.18 -2.88 15.07
CA THR A 1084 51.26 -2.84 16.54
C THR A 1084 51.15 -4.19 17.22
N ILE A 1085 50.60 -5.22 16.56
CA ILE A 1085 50.45 -6.55 17.14
C ILE A 1085 51.62 -7.45 16.67
N PRO A 1086 52.38 -8.08 17.60
CA PRO A 1086 53.40 -9.06 17.23
C PRO A 1086 52.77 -10.31 16.62
N ARG A 1087 53.49 -10.96 15.69
CA ARG A 1087 53.01 -12.17 15.01
C ARG A 1087 53.20 -13.42 15.86
N GLU A 1088 52.12 -14.15 16.06
CA GLU A 1088 52.07 -15.45 16.73
C GLU A 1088 51.99 -16.55 15.64
N ASN A 1089 52.98 -17.44 15.58
CA ASN A 1089 53.09 -18.48 14.54
C ASN A 1089 52.97 -17.98 13.08
N GLY A 1090 53.41 -16.73 12.83
CA GLY A 1090 53.37 -16.07 11.51
C GLY A 1090 52.13 -15.22 11.25
N TRP A 1091 51.07 -15.38 12.05
CA TRP A 1091 49.78 -14.69 11.93
C TRP A 1091 49.60 -13.62 13.01
N ILE A 1092 48.70 -12.68 12.78
CA ILE A 1092 48.28 -11.69 13.77
C ILE A 1092 46.91 -12.12 14.30
N MET A 1093 46.84 -12.50 15.58
CA MET A 1093 45.59 -12.91 16.22
C MET A 1093 44.82 -11.68 16.71
N LEU A 1094 43.74 -11.34 16.01
CA LEU A 1094 42.90 -10.16 16.24
C LEU A 1094 41.56 -10.60 16.86
N THR A 1095 41.57 -10.84 18.18
CA THR A 1095 40.37 -11.13 18.97
C THR A 1095 39.49 -9.88 19.11
N THR A 1096 38.24 -10.07 19.53
CA THR A 1096 37.23 -9.01 19.71
C THR A 1096 37.74 -7.84 20.56
N ASP A 1097 38.47 -8.13 21.63
CA ASP A 1097 38.99 -7.12 22.56
C ASP A 1097 40.08 -6.27 21.88
N ARG A 1098 41.03 -6.92 21.20
CA ARG A 1098 42.09 -6.24 20.42
C ARG A 1098 41.51 -5.46 19.26
N PHE A 1099 40.43 -5.94 18.65
CA PHE A 1099 39.70 -5.24 17.60
C PHE A 1099 39.01 -3.98 18.14
N ALA A 1100 38.33 -4.09 19.28
CA ALA A 1100 37.69 -2.96 19.95
C ALA A 1100 38.72 -1.90 20.42
N ASP A 1101 39.84 -2.32 21.00
CA ASP A 1101 40.94 -1.43 21.40
C ASP A 1101 41.48 -0.62 20.21
N LEU A 1102 41.71 -1.28 19.07
CA LEU A 1102 42.20 -0.62 17.86
C LEU A 1102 41.12 0.26 17.20
N ALA A 1103 39.85 -0.15 17.20
CA ALA A 1103 38.74 0.66 16.72
C ALA A 1103 38.55 1.95 17.55
N ASN A 1104 38.67 1.86 18.88
CA ASN A 1104 38.64 3.02 19.77
C ASN A 1104 39.87 3.95 19.57
N LYS A 1105 40.97 3.44 19.02
CA LYS A 1105 42.24 4.17 18.81
C LYS A 1105 42.25 5.03 17.53
N ASP A 1106 41.48 4.69 16.50
CA ASP A 1106 41.29 5.50 15.28
C ASP A 1106 40.35 6.72 15.49
N GLN A 1107 39.82 6.87 16.71
CA GLN A 1107 39.09 8.03 17.26
C GLN A 1107 37.79 8.45 16.53
N GLY A 1108 36.66 7.91 16.98
CA GLY A 1108 35.34 8.48 16.66
C GLY A 1108 34.14 7.72 17.22
N VAL A 1109 34.21 6.39 17.25
CA VAL A 1109 33.12 5.51 17.69
C VAL A 1109 33.44 4.94 19.07
N ARG A 1110 32.50 5.05 20.03
CA ARG A 1110 32.63 4.40 21.35
C ARG A 1110 32.11 2.97 21.29
N ILE A 1111 33.01 1.99 21.24
CA ILE A 1111 32.68 0.58 21.47
C ILE A 1111 32.93 0.28 22.95
N ALA A 1112 31.88 -0.11 23.69
CA ALA A 1112 31.96 -0.39 25.12
C ALA A 1112 32.45 -1.83 25.39
N PRO A 1113 33.50 -2.04 26.20
CA PRO A 1113 34.01 -3.38 26.53
C PRO A 1113 33.20 -4.05 27.66
N PRO A 1114 33.16 -5.40 27.71
CA PRO A 1114 32.41 -6.14 28.73
C PRO A 1114 33.19 -6.32 30.04
N THR A 1115 32.54 -6.07 31.19
CA THR A 1115 33.05 -6.49 32.51
C THR A 1115 31.89 -6.82 33.47
N ALA A 1116 32.18 -7.62 34.50
CA ALA A 1116 31.18 -8.18 35.41
C ALA A 1116 30.96 -7.38 36.70
N SER A 1117 29.77 -7.57 37.27
CA SER A 1117 29.22 -7.16 38.57
C SER A 1117 30.13 -6.46 39.61
N ALA A 1118 29.86 -5.18 39.90
CA ALA A 1118 29.86 -4.58 41.24
C ALA A 1118 29.16 -3.20 41.30
N PHE A 1119 28.70 -2.81 42.49
CA PHE A 1119 28.09 -1.51 42.88
C PHE A 1119 28.90 -0.92 44.06
N PRO A 1120 28.75 0.36 44.52
CA PRO A 1120 28.08 1.54 43.93
C PRO A 1120 28.84 2.91 44.13
N ILE A 1121 28.16 4.04 43.81
CA ILE A 1121 28.36 5.45 44.27
C ILE A 1121 29.55 6.29 43.73
N ALA A 1122 29.27 7.27 42.85
CA ALA A 1122 29.50 8.73 43.07
C ALA A 1122 29.15 9.59 41.81
N THR A 1123 28.72 10.84 42.02
CA THR A 1123 28.28 11.86 41.02
C THR A 1123 28.93 13.23 41.34
N PRO A 1124 28.63 14.36 40.65
CA PRO A 1124 28.64 14.67 39.21
C PRO A 1124 29.37 16.01 38.85
N VAL A 1125 29.63 16.31 37.57
CA VAL A 1125 29.82 17.69 37.03
C VAL A 1125 29.21 17.79 35.62
N SER A 1126 28.76 18.99 35.20
CA SER A 1126 27.77 19.17 34.12
C SER A 1126 28.22 19.99 32.90
N ALA A 1127 27.66 19.65 31.73
CA ALA A 1127 27.14 20.57 30.69
C ALA A 1127 28.16 21.44 29.87
N PRO A 1128 27.77 22.05 28.72
CA PRO A 1128 26.44 22.11 28.10
C PRO A 1128 26.29 21.69 26.62
N VAL A 1129 25.12 21.10 26.33
CA VAL A 1129 24.19 21.38 25.21
C VAL A 1129 24.76 21.66 23.80
N ASP A 1130 24.38 20.81 22.84
CA ASP A 1130 23.58 21.29 21.69
C ASP A 1130 22.53 20.24 21.26
N VAL A 1131 21.52 20.65 20.47
CA VAL A 1131 20.26 19.92 20.28
C VAL A 1131 20.20 19.11 18.99
N VAL A 1132 19.95 17.80 19.11
CA VAL A 1132 19.53 16.94 17.98
C VAL A 1132 18.28 16.14 18.36
N VAL A 1133 17.24 16.20 17.52
CA VAL A 1133 16.00 15.42 17.69
C VAL A 1133 16.26 13.95 17.32
N LYS A 1134 16.12 13.05 18.30
CA LYS A 1134 16.40 11.61 18.13
C LYS A 1134 15.11 10.84 17.81
N SER A 1135 15.08 10.19 16.66
CA SER A 1135 13.98 9.35 16.15
C SER A 1135 14.52 8.03 15.60
N PRO A 1136 13.69 6.98 15.47
CA PRO A 1136 12.89 6.35 16.52
C PRO A 1136 13.74 5.30 17.28
N VAL A 1137 13.11 4.41 18.07
CA VAL A 1137 13.78 3.23 18.65
C VAL A 1137 14.16 2.24 17.55
N ASP A 1138 15.37 1.68 17.61
CA ASP A 1138 15.84 0.68 16.64
C ASP A 1138 14.95 -0.58 16.66
N SER A 1139 14.59 -1.05 15.47
CA SER A 1139 13.89 -2.30 15.21
C SER A 1139 14.52 -3.51 15.91
N VAL A 1140 15.85 -3.57 16.00
CA VAL A 1140 16.58 -4.68 16.64
C VAL A 1140 16.40 -4.67 18.17
N ALA A 1141 16.44 -3.48 18.78
CA ALA A 1141 16.18 -3.33 20.22
C ALA A 1141 14.72 -3.70 20.56
N ALA A 1142 13.79 -3.41 19.65
CA ALA A 1142 12.38 -3.78 19.80
C ALA A 1142 12.15 -5.30 19.68
N SER A 1143 12.82 -5.99 18.75
CA SER A 1143 12.66 -7.45 18.63
C SER A 1143 13.38 -8.21 19.76
N GLN A 1144 14.51 -7.71 20.25
CA GLN A 1144 15.16 -8.22 21.46
C GLN A 1144 14.28 -8.05 22.71
N PHE A 1145 13.62 -6.90 22.87
CA PHE A 1145 12.67 -6.68 23.97
C PHE A 1145 11.42 -7.57 23.83
N ALA A 1146 10.85 -7.68 22.62
CA ALA A 1146 9.76 -8.61 22.35
C ALA A 1146 10.15 -10.07 22.66
N SER A 1147 11.38 -10.46 22.33
CA SER A 1147 11.96 -11.78 22.61
C SER A 1147 12.07 -12.04 24.12
N ALA A 1148 12.52 -11.05 24.90
CA ALA A 1148 12.55 -11.14 26.37
C ALA A 1148 11.14 -11.25 26.99
N VAL A 1149 10.13 -10.62 26.41
CA VAL A 1149 8.73 -10.73 26.86
C VAL A 1149 8.16 -12.12 26.54
N VAL A 1150 8.24 -12.59 25.29
CA VAL A 1150 7.69 -13.90 24.91
C VAL A 1150 8.40 -15.06 25.57
N SER A 1151 9.67 -14.94 25.93
CA SER A 1151 10.44 -15.96 26.67
C SER A 1151 10.25 -15.91 28.19
N GLY A 1152 9.36 -15.07 28.71
CA GLY A 1152 9.08 -14.96 30.15
C GLY A 1152 10.21 -14.32 30.97
N ASN A 1153 11.23 -13.74 30.33
CA ASN A 1153 12.42 -13.22 31.00
C ASN A 1153 12.16 -11.83 31.61
N ARG A 1154 11.51 -11.85 32.78
CA ARG A 1154 11.10 -10.67 33.55
C ARG A 1154 12.28 -9.76 33.87
N ASP A 1155 13.43 -10.31 34.26
CA ASP A 1155 14.61 -9.52 34.63
C ASP A 1155 15.18 -8.73 33.45
N VAL A 1156 15.25 -9.33 32.25
CA VAL A 1156 15.69 -8.63 31.03
C VAL A 1156 14.66 -7.58 30.60
N ALA A 1157 13.37 -7.90 30.55
CA ALA A 1157 12.35 -6.92 30.16
C ALA A 1157 12.32 -5.72 31.13
N PHE A 1158 12.36 -5.96 32.44
CA PHE A 1158 12.42 -4.88 33.42
C PHE A 1158 13.79 -4.18 33.48
N SER A 1159 14.89 -4.76 33.00
CA SER A 1159 16.17 -4.04 32.87
C SER A 1159 16.15 -3.06 31.68
N VAL A 1160 15.59 -3.45 30.54
CA VAL A 1160 15.37 -2.56 29.38
C VAL A 1160 14.40 -1.43 29.73
N MET A 1161 13.35 -1.69 30.51
CA MET A 1161 12.53 -0.61 31.07
C MET A 1161 13.34 0.40 31.89
N ARG A 1162 14.26 -0.08 32.74
CA ARG A 1162 15.06 0.76 33.63
C ARG A 1162 16.12 1.58 32.88
N SER A 1163 16.71 1.08 31.79
CA SER A 1163 17.57 1.90 30.94
C SER A 1163 16.79 2.98 30.20
N PHE A 1164 15.61 2.67 29.64
CA PHE A 1164 14.75 3.69 29.01
C PHE A 1164 14.27 4.76 30.01
N GLU A 1165 14.01 4.39 31.27
CA GLU A 1165 13.65 5.31 32.36
C GLU A 1165 14.84 6.15 32.85
N HIS A 1166 16.07 5.66 32.67
CA HIS A 1166 17.32 6.39 32.97
C HIS A 1166 17.73 7.35 31.84
N ASP A 1167 17.65 6.89 30.59
CA ASP A 1167 18.11 7.60 29.39
C ASP A 1167 17.08 8.61 28.85
N GLY A 1168 15.91 8.72 29.48
CA GLY A 1168 14.83 9.64 29.09
C GLY A 1168 14.16 9.31 27.75
N MET A 1169 14.27 8.07 27.26
CA MET A 1169 13.74 7.66 25.96
C MET A 1169 12.24 7.31 26.03
N SER A 1170 11.47 7.70 25.02
CA SER A 1170 9.99 7.61 25.05
C SER A 1170 9.49 6.16 25.07
N PRO A 1171 8.80 5.69 26.12
CA PRO A 1171 8.34 4.30 26.22
C PRO A 1171 7.32 3.93 25.14
N THR A 1172 6.54 4.89 24.67
CA THR A 1172 5.55 4.70 23.59
C THR A 1172 6.19 4.23 22.29
N ALA A 1173 7.43 4.65 21.99
CA ALA A 1173 8.13 4.22 20.80
C ALA A 1173 8.53 2.74 20.89
N LEU A 1174 9.02 2.30 22.06
CA LEU A 1174 9.34 0.89 22.34
C LEU A 1174 8.07 0.02 22.32
N MET A 1175 6.96 0.48 22.92
CA MET A 1175 5.68 -0.23 22.87
C MET A 1175 5.14 -0.36 21.45
N THR A 1176 5.24 0.69 20.63
CA THR A 1176 4.78 0.67 19.23
C THR A 1176 5.57 -0.34 18.41
N SER A 1177 6.90 -0.33 18.50
CA SER A 1177 7.74 -1.28 17.76
C SER A 1177 7.63 -2.72 18.29
N THR A 1178 7.41 -2.92 19.59
CA THR A 1178 7.12 -4.23 20.20
C THR A 1178 5.79 -4.79 19.69
N ALA A 1179 4.73 -3.98 19.67
CA ALA A 1179 3.43 -4.39 19.14
C ALA A 1179 3.51 -4.76 17.65
N VAL A 1180 4.24 -3.98 16.84
CA VAL A 1180 4.49 -4.28 15.43
C VAL A 1180 5.28 -5.57 15.24
N ALA A 1181 6.29 -5.84 16.09
CA ALA A 1181 7.07 -7.09 16.02
C ALA A 1181 6.19 -8.32 16.34
N LEU A 1182 5.35 -8.24 17.38
CA LEU A 1182 4.44 -9.32 17.77
C LEU A 1182 3.30 -9.54 16.77
N ASP A 1183 2.73 -8.48 16.20
CA ASP A 1183 1.73 -8.56 15.13
C ASP A 1183 2.32 -9.14 13.83
N THR A 1184 3.55 -8.76 13.49
CA THR A 1184 4.29 -9.35 12.36
C THR A 1184 4.55 -10.84 12.57
N LEU A 1185 4.91 -11.24 13.80
CA LEU A 1185 5.09 -12.65 14.15
C LEU A 1185 3.76 -13.42 14.09
N TYR A 1186 2.68 -12.85 14.65
CA TYR A 1186 1.35 -13.46 14.62
C TYR A 1186 0.85 -13.67 13.18
N ARG A 1187 1.00 -12.66 12.31
CA ARG A 1187 0.61 -12.77 10.89
C ARG A 1187 1.49 -13.74 10.11
N THR A 1188 2.82 -13.73 10.29
CA THR A 1188 3.70 -14.69 9.58
C THR A 1188 3.38 -16.13 9.99
N ARG A 1189 3.13 -16.38 11.27
CA ARG A 1189 2.67 -17.68 11.78
C ARG A 1189 1.30 -18.08 11.20
N LYS A 1190 0.30 -17.20 11.25
CA LYS A 1190 -1.08 -17.48 10.83
C LYS A 1190 -1.24 -17.64 9.31
N ASP A 1191 -0.47 -16.89 8.52
CA ASP A 1191 -0.41 -17.03 7.05
C ASP A 1191 0.56 -18.16 6.60
N ASN A 1192 1.20 -18.87 7.53
CA ASN A 1192 2.24 -19.88 7.29
C ASN A 1192 3.39 -19.40 6.38
N ARG A 1193 3.88 -18.18 6.63
CA ARG A 1193 4.99 -17.53 5.93
C ARG A 1193 6.28 -17.61 6.75
N PRO A 1194 7.47 -17.62 6.11
CA PRO A 1194 8.73 -17.53 6.84
C PRO A 1194 8.79 -16.26 7.70
N ALA A 1195 9.23 -16.42 8.95
CA ALA A 1195 9.34 -15.31 9.91
C ALA A 1195 10.46 -14.33 9.52
N VAL A 1196 10.20 -13.04 9.71
CA VAL A 1196 11.16 -11.96 9.39
C VAL A 1196 12.29 -11.88 10.43
N ASP A 1197 11.97 -12.14 11.70
CA ASP A 1197 12.95 -12.37 12.77
C ASP A 1197 12.81 -13.80 13.27
N THR A 1198 13.78 -14.65 12.94
CA THR A 1198 13.78 -16.06 13.38
C THR A 1198 14.03 -16.19 14.87
N THR A 1199 14.79 -15.28 15.50
CA THR A 1199 15.11 -15.36 16.94
C THR A 1199 13.89 -15.06 17.79
N LEU A 1200 13.05 -14.12 17.37
CA LEU A 1200 11.75 -13.84 17.99
C LEU A 1200 10.76 -15.00 17.74
N ALA A 1201 10.78 -15.61 16.55
CA ALA A 1201 9.92 -16.75 16.23
C ALA A 1201 10.27 -18.01 17.03
N ASP A 1202 11.56 -18.35 17.12
CA ASP A 1202 12.08 -19.47 17.92
C ASP A 1202 11.77 -19.26 19.41
N SER A 1203 11.95 -18.03 19.93
CA SER A 1203 11.65 -17.70 21.34
C SER A 1203 10.16 -17.79 21.66
N ALA A 1204 9.29 -17.39 20.74
CA ALA A 1204 7.83 -17.48 20.88
C ALA A 1204 7.22 -18.84 20.49
N SER A 1205 8.04 -19.84 20.16
CA SER A 1205 7.58 -21.15 19.63
C SER A 1205 6.71 -21.96 20.62
N HIS A 1206 6.82 -21.68 21.91
CA HIS A 1206 6.06 -22.34 22.98
C HIS A 1206 4.71 -21.67 23.29
N LEU A 1207 4.42 -20.51 22.70
CA LEU A 1207 3.15 -19.79 22.88
C LEU A 1207 2.14 -20.15 21.80
N SER A 1208 0.88 -20.37 22.18
CA SER A 1208 -0.22 -20.57 21.24
C SER A 1208 -0.55 -19.31 20.44
N ASP A 1209 -1.23 -19.47 19.30
CA ASP A 1209 -1.71 -18.35 18.47
C ASP A 1209 -2.69 -17.44 19.22
N GLU A 1210 -3.46 -17.99 20.15
CA GLU A 1210 -4.39 -17.24 20.99
C GLU A 1210 -3.64 -16.41 22.05
N GLN A 1211 -2.61 -16.98 22.70
CA GLN A 1211 -1.72 -16.22 23.59
C GLN A 1211 -0.98 -15.11 22.83
N LEU A 1212 -0.48 -15.40 21.63
CA LEU A 1212 0.24 -14.39 20.84
C LEU A 1212 -0.69 -13.26 20.35
N ALA A 1213 -1.92 -13.59 19.91
CA ALA A 1213 -2.94 -12.58 19.62
C ALA A 1213 -3.32 -11.77 20.87
N HIS A 1214 -3.38 -12.40 22.05
CA HIS A 1214 -3.64 -11.71 23.31
C HIS A 1214 -2.50 -10.77 23.71
N LEU A 1215 -1.23 -11.17 23.51
CA LEU A 1215 -0.06 -10.31 23.73
C LEU A 1215 -0.06 -9.08 22.82
N VAL A 1216 -0.37 -9.25 21.53
CA VAL A 1216 -0.56 -8.11 20.61
C VAL A 1216 -1.61 -7.15 21.15
N ASN A 1217 -2.76 -7.69 21.59
CA ASN A 1217 -3.85 -6.88 22.15
C ASN A 1217 -3.47 -6.15 23.46
N VAL A 1218 -2.69 -6.77 24.35
CA VAL A 1218 -2.17 -6.14 25.58
C VAL A 1218 -1.31 -4.92 25.23
N PHE A 1219 -0.36 -5.06 24.29
CA PHE A 1219 0.51 -3.95 23.91
C PHE A 1219 -0.22 -2.86 23.11
N THR A 1220 -1.14 -3.20 22.21
CA THR A 1220 -1.95 -2.18 21.51
C THR A 1220 -2.91 -1.46 22.44
N HIS A 1221 -3.55 -2.16 23.39
CA HIS A 1221 -4.44 -1.52 24.37
C HIS A 1221 -3.66 -0.51 25.23
N SER A 1222 -2.43 -0.86 25.64
CA SER A 1222 -1.55 0.03 26.41
C SER A 1222 -1.06 1.29 25.66
N LEU A 1223 -1.23 1.34 24.33
CA LEU A 1223 -0.95 2.51 23.49
C LEU A 1223 -2.17 3.42 23.32
N ASP A 1224 -3.38 2.86 23.32
CA ASP A 1224 -4.65 3.59 23.16
C ASP A 1224 -5.14 4.26 24.47
N THR A 1225 -4.68 3.79 25.64
CA THR A 1225 -5.09 4.31 26.94
C THR A 1225 -4.20 5.46 27.46
N VAL A 1226 -4.84 6.54 27.93
CA VAL A 1226 -4.15 7.73 28.45
C VAL A 1226 -3.73 7.54 29.91
N TYR A 1227 -2.46 7.22 30.14
CA TYR A 1227 -1.87 7.10 31.48
C TYR A 1227 -1.29 8.41 32.02
N ALA A 1228 -1.27 8.56 33.35
CA ALA A 1228 -0.67 9.72 34.04
C ALA A 1228 0.87 9.81 33.89
N SER A 1229 1.52 8.70 33.51
CA SER A 1229 2.91 8.64 33.05
C SER A 1229 3.02 7.56 31.97
N PRO A 1230 3.78 7.76 30.87
CA PRO A 1230 3.93 6.75 29.83
C PRO A 1230 4.56 5.45 30.36
N PHE A 1231 5.40 5.53 31.40
CA PHE A 1231 5.97 4.35 32.06
C PHE A 1231 4.95 3.52 32.84
N THR A 1232 3.82 4.11 33.28
CA THR A 1232 2.76 3.37 33.98
C THR A 1232 2.04 2.40 33.04
N GLY A 1233 1.79 2.82 31.79
CA GLY A 1233 1.21 1.95 30.77
C GLY A 1233 2.08 0.74 30.47
N VAL A 1234 3.38 0.96 30.25
CA VAL A 1234 4.35 -0.13 30.00
C VAL A 1234 4.47 -1.09 31.17
N LYS A 1235 4.49 -0.58 32.41
CA LYS A 1235 4.56 -1.41 33.63
C LYS A 1235 3.30 -2.27 33.82
N LEU A 1236 2.13 -1.77 33.44
CA LEU A 1236 0.88 -2.54 33.42
C LEU A 1236 0.85 -3.57 32.28
N ALA A 1237 1.26 -3.17 31.07
CA ALA A 1237 1.32 -4.04 29.89
C ALA A 1237 2.28 -5.22 30.10
N LEU A 1238 3.43 -5.01 30.73
CA LEU A 1238 4.36 -6.09 31.07
C LEU A 1238 3.80 -7.03 32.15
N ALA A 1239 3.10 -6.52 33.16
CA ALA A 1239 2.46 -7.35 34.17
C ALA A 1239 1.42 -8.30 33.53
N GLN A 1240 0.58 -7.77 32.63
CA GLN A 1240 -0.40 -8.55 31.87
C GLN A 1240 0.27 -9.49 30.85
N ALA A 1241 1.33 -9.04 30.16
CA ALA A 1241 2.04 -9.89 29.20
C ALA A 1241 2.69 -11.10 29.86
N PHE A 1242 3.28 -10.95 31.04
CA PHE A 1242 3.83 -12.09 31.78
C PHE A 1242 2.74 -13.00 32.37
N GLU A 1243 1.53 -12.50 32.64
CA GLU A 1243 0.37 -13.33 33.01
C GLU A 1243 -0.15 -14.19 31.83
N VAL A 1244 0.05 -13.74 30.58
CA VAL A 1244 -0.28 -14.51 29.36
C VAL A 1244 0.81 -15.54 28.99
N VAL A 1245 2.06 -15.30 29.39
CA VAL A 1245 3.23 -16.14 29.08
C VAL A 1245 3.51 -17.21 30.14
N GLY A 1246 3.46 -16.86 31.45
CA GLY A 1246 3.82 -17.74 32.57
C GLY A 1246 4.58 -17.01 33.67
#